data_AF-A0A7D9J2T0-F1
#
_entry.id   AF-A0A7D9J2T0-F1
#
_cell.length_a   1.000
_cell.length_b   1.000
_cell.length_c   1.000
_cell.angle_alpha   90.00
_cell.angle_beta   90.00
_cell.angle_gamma   90.00
#
_symmetry.space_group_name_H-M   'P 1'
#
loop_
_entity.id
_entity.type
_entity.pdbx_description
1 polymer ?
#
loop_
_entity_poly.entity_id
_entity_poly.type
_entity_poly.pdbx_seq_one_letter_code
_entity_poly.pdbx_strand_id
1 'polypeptide(L)'
;METLHRLLTAESVRNKHRMAVEPLVELTSKKLLDYLMSMKDAFITMSLLPYRYRISESNKRGLYEHPFAICVAGTGKLVFLNWNSKTKSSNLVQLRLHSPADSTVLQRNLETNGLSLCYMNVVALFCGQKEILFVDIEGTTKVTPTQFKTKASAIAFFQQHIDSDCNAGSTLKVLQAKIQNYLEKKRTVHKKLGSIGIVILNEERRFTCLCQGNGDMIVTASNHERAFYLIATTFDGVGILGTATLMTTYLTGWLDVTGMALSGDNLAICADGKIYVHVPSQKATRLIVVGPNMLPISNKATSVAWVAGGLLYCEDHCLKLYYSGEVTVVSGAAGKGDKDGLSSQSKLCQPVGICVEFDRNIYVADSGSGSVKLVNRPLKGIVDFLSNLRALLVAFNVHSKKASTSVSPTIGEAINMVKETLEYVQSCSMKSKELQSLKENSTTDGPEGTVSNKCLKSLELLKRSIESLDANVKDLSTKPGFELKLNLESLLTLHVENQHAVTHFKRDTFTMYEYALIFGCSIEEAVKRVSKWAAHYYTHPKSYYKLPTSGAVSLPRIRIPKPLPQILSRNEEAQMRLWAKRHGKCVRQRNVRQDNTKDRAGTLPINLYECETTLNPLNLKELKDLSTEHSKSSESSEDSDSEVSCSGWDPQLSGDHQLQQRDQEDSFSIDDDDDDDGGNDSEDGDAIVDASLESLETLIRPSRFGRSRRFTGRMAAFLQSGM
;
A
#
# COMPACT_ATOMS: atom_id res chain seq x y z
N MET A 1 19.80 0.16 11.79
CA MET A 1 19.53 0.12 10.33
C MET A 1 20.70 -0.44 9.53
N GLU A 2 21.97 -0.11 9.85
CA GLU A 2 23.14 -0.67 9.13
C GLU A 2 23.17 -2.21 9.12
N THR A 3 22.83 -2.86 10.24
CA THR A 3 22.75 -4.33 10.33
C THR A 3 21.69 -4.92 9.39
N LEU A 4 20.53 -4.27 9.26
CA LEU A 4 19.45 -4.74 8.38
C LEU A 4 19.83 -4.60 6.90
N HIS A 5 20.50 -3.51 6.51
CA HIS A 5 21.01 -3.32 5.14
C HIS A 5 22.14 -4.28 4.76
N ARG A 6 22.87 -4.82 5.76
CA ARG A 6 23.84 -5.90 5.54
C ARG A 6 23.17 -7.28 5.38
N LEU A 7 22.01 -7.48 6.00
CA LEU A 7 21.26 -8.76 5.98
C LEU A 7 20.26 -8.86 4.81
N LEU A 8 19.75 -7.72 4.32
CA LEU A 8 18.71 -7.64 3.32
C LEU A 8 19.09 -6.66 2.22
N THR A 9 19.08 -7.13 0.98
CA THR A 9 19.26 -6.26 -0.17
C THR A 9 17.98 -5.47 -0.46
N ALA A 10 18.13 -4.21 -0.90
CA ALA A 10 17.00 -3.40 -1.34
C ALA A 10 16.23 -4.07 -2.50
N GLU A 11 16.93 -4.85 -3.33
CA GLU A 11 16.32 -5.61 -4.41
C GLU A 11 15.36 -6.68 -3.89
N SER A 12 15.75 -7.45 -2.87
CA SER A 12 14.92 -8.49 -2.27
C SER A 12 13.62 -7.94 -1.66
N VAL A 13 13.70 -6.79 -0.98
CA VAL A 13 12.51 -6.12 -0.43
C VAL A 13 11.59 -5.59 -1.54
N ARG A 14 12.14 -4.96 -2.57
CA ARG A 14 11.36 -4.37 -3.68
C ARG A 14 10.69 -5.44 -4.57
N ASN A 15 11.34 -6.60 -4.71
CA ASN A 15 10.92 -7.69 -5.57
C ASN A 15 10.24 -8.85 -4.83
N LYS A 16 9.87 -8.71 -3.55
CA LYS A 16 9.22 -9.77 -2.74
C LYS A 16 8.00 -10.44 -3.39
N HIS A 17 7.29 -9.74 -4.28
CA HIS A 17 6.11 -10.28 -4.98
C HIS A 17 6.44 -11.04 -6.28
N ARG A 18 7.71 -11.05 -6.72
CA ARG A 18 8.13 -11.75 -7.95
C ARG A 18 8.29 -13.25 -7.75
N MET A 19 8.10 -13.75 -6.52
CA MET A 19 8.32 -15.16 -6.14
C MET A 19 9.69 -15.68 -6.58
N ALA A 20 10.68 -14.79 -6.67
CA ALA A 20 12.04 -15.18 -6.97
C ALA A 20 12.64 -15.90 -5.75
N VAL A 21 13.37 -16.98 -6.01
CA VAL A 21 13.90 -17.85 -4.96
C VAL A 21 14.89 -17.10 -4.08
N GLU A 22 15.81 -16.33 -4.66
CA GLU A 22 16.85 -15.63 -3.89
C GLU A 22 16.26 -14.61 -2.89
N PRO A 23 15.35 -13.69 -3.29
CA PRO A 23 14.65 -12.83 -2.34
C PRO A 23 13.89 -13.55 -1.24
N LEU A 24 13.21 -14.67 -1.56
CA LEU A 24 12.46 -15.45 -0.57
C LEU A 24 13.39 -16.09 0.45
N VAL A 25 14.53 -16.64 0.01
CA VAL A 25 15.55 -17.23 0.89
C VAL A 25 16.22 -16.16 1.76
N GLU A 26 16.49 -14.96 1.24
CA GLU A 26 17.01 -13.83 2.02
C GLU A 26 16.01 -13.36 3.08
N LEU A 27 14.74 -13.17 2.71
CA LEU A 27 13.65 -12.74 3.59
C LEU A 27 13.32 -13.75 4.70
N THR A 28 13.64 -15.02 4.49
CA THR A 28 13.41 -16.11 5.44
C THR A 28 14.70 -16.58 6.10
N SER A 29 15.80 -15.82 5.98
CA SER A 29 17.09 -16.20 6.54
C SER A 29 17.05 -16.17 8.08
N LYS A 30 17.65 -17.20 8.72
CA LYS A 30 17.65 -17.31 10.19
C LYS A 30 18.24 -16.07 10.87
N LYS A 31 19.36 -15.54 10.35
CA LYS A 31 20.00 -14.31 10.86
C LYS A 31 19.05 -13.11 10.86
N LEU A 32 18.22 -12.97 9.83
CA LEU A 32 17.22 -11.91 9.76
C LEU A 32 16.10 -12.13 10.77
N LEU A 33 15.56 -13.35 10.87
CA LEU A 33 14.50 -13.68 11.83
C LEU A 33 14.96 -13.41 13.27
N ASP A 34 16.16 -13.85 13.64
CA ASP A 34 16.75 -13.61 14.96
C ASP A 34 16.90 -12.10 15.24
N TYR A 35 17.33 -11.33 14.24
CA TYR A 35 17.40 -9.87 14.34
C TYR A 35 16.02 -9.23 14.50
N LEU A 36 15.01 -9.63 13.72
CA LEU A 36 13.64 -9.12 13.86
C LEU A 36 13.03 -9.47 15.23
N MET A 37 13.32 -10.65 15.78
CA MET A 37 12.92 -11.03 17.14
C MET A 37 13.58 -10.16 18.22
N SER A 38 14.84 -9.77 18.04
CA SER A 38 15.54 -8.86 18.97
C SER A 38 14.90 -7.48 19.06
N MET A 39 14.18 -7.04 18.02
CA MET A 39 13.50 -5.73 17.95
C MET A 39 12.04 -5.77 18.49
N LYS A 40 11.72 -6.69 19.40
CA LYS A 40 10.35 -6.94 19.88
C LYS A 40 9.59 -5.70 20.39
N ASP A 41 10.29 -4.72 20.96
CA ASP A 41 9.70 -3.53 21.59
C ASP A 41 9.78 -2.28 20.69
N ALA A 42 10.42 -2.36 19.53
CA ALA A 42 10.62 -1.22 18.65
C ALA A 42 9.37 -0.92 17.81
N PHE A 43 8.96 0.35 17.82
CA PHE A 43 7.94 0.84 16.89
C PHE A 43 8.57 1.15 15.54
N ILE A 44 7.84 0.79 14.47
CA ILE A 44 8.26 1.05 13.09
C ILE A 44 7.17 1.86 12.40
N THR A 45 7.59 2.97 11.80
CA THR A 45 6.77 3.87 11.00
C THR A 45 6.99 3.60 9.52
N MET A 46 5.91 3.41 8.76
CA MET A 46 5.93 3.34 7.30
C MET A 46 4.85 4.24 6.68
N SER A 47 5.15 4.86 5.54
CA SER A 47 4.17 5.56 4.71
C SER A 47 3.30 4.54 3.95
N LEU A 48 1.98 4.60 4.18
CA LEU A 48 1.00 3.88 3.36
C LEU A 48 0.66 4.68 2.10
N LEU A 49 0.53 6.01 2.26
CA LEU A 49 0.18 6.95 1.22
C LEU A 49 0.99 8.24 1.43
N PRO A 50 1.70 8.76 0.42
CA PRO A 50 2.01 8.07 -0.82
C PRO A 50 2.91 6.85 -0.58
N TYR A 51 2.82 5.87 -1.47
CA TYR A 51 3.62 4.66 -1.33
C TYR A 51 5.03 4.86 -1.92
N ARG A 52 6.08 4.56 -1.15
CA ARG A 52 7.47 4.94 -1.49
C ARG A 52 8.10 4.18 -2.67
N TYR A 53 7.63 2.98 -3.04
CA TYR A 53 8.34 2.11 -4.01
C TYR A 53 7.53 1.68 -5.23
N ARG A 54 6.20 1.67 -5.12
CA ARG A 54 5.24 1.22 -6.14
C ARG A 54 4.16 2.26 -6.27
N ILE A 55 4.47 3.25 -7.08
CA ILE A 55 3.56 4.37 -7.33
C ILE A 55 2.56 3.97 -8.42
N SER A 56 1.29 4.30 -8.18
CA SER A 56 0.15 4.28 -9.11
C SER A 56 -0.52 5.66 -9.07
N GLU A 57 -1.45 5.91 -9.99
CA GLU A 57 -2.24 7.15 -9.99
C GLU A 57 -2.99 7.39 -8.67
N SER A 58 -3.34 6.30 -7.97
CA SER A 58 -4.08 6.28 -6.72
C SER A 58 -3.21 6.29 -5.46
N ASN A 59 -1.88 6.32 -5.58
CA ASN A 59 -1.02 6.44 -4.39
C ASN A 59 0.23 7.30 -4.62
N LYS A 60 0.24 8.05 -5.72
CA LYS A 60 1.31 9.00 -6.05
C LYS A 60 1.41 10.09 -5.01
N ARG A 61 2.63 10.61 -4.87
CA ARG A 61 2.91 11.75 -4.01
C ARG A 61 2.19 13.00 -4.50
N GLY A 62 1.78 13.85 -3.56
CA GLY A 62 1.05 15.09 -3.83
C GLY A 62 -0.39 14.86 -4.27
N LEU A 63 -0.88 13.61 -4.23
CA LEU A 63 -2.29 13.30 -4.49
C LEU A 63 -3.21 13.92 -3.44
N TYR A 64 -2.74 13.95 -2.19
CA TYR A 64 -3.42 14.52 -1.04
C TYR A 64 -2.50 15.55 -0.39
N GLU A 65 -3.02 16.75 -0.18
CA GLU A 65 -2.26 17.90 0.32
C GLU A 65 -2.16 17.84 1.84
N HIS A 66 -3.29 17.62 2.52
CA HIS A 66 -3.42 17.70 3.97
C HIS A 66 -4.44 16.68 4.50
N PRO A 67 -4.07 15.39 4.65
CA PRO A 67 -4.90 14.43 5.37
C PRO A 67 -4.92 14.79 6.86
N PHE A 68 -6.09 14.98 7.47
CA PHE A 68 -6.19 15.51 8.83
C PHE A 68 -7.06 14.72 9.82
N ALA A 69 -8.10 14.03 9.37
CA ALA A 69 -8.94 13.18 10.22
C ALA A 69 -8.96 11.77 9.64
N ILE A 70 -8.77 10.72 10.45
CA ILE A 70 -8.66 9.33 9.99
C ILE A 70 -9.39 8.39 10.93
N CYS A 71 -10.04 7.37 10.36
CA CYS A 71 -10.70 6.30 11.11
C CYS A 71 -10.58 4.95 10.37
N VAL A 72 -10.80 3.87 11.11
CA VAL A 72 -10.88 2.51 10.56
C VAL A 72 -12.32 2.27 10.09
N ALA A 73 -12.48 1.90 8.81
CA ALA A 73 -13.79 1.72 8.17
C ALA A 73 -14.09 0.24 7.91
N GLY A 74 -14.03 -0.57 8.97
CA GLY A 74 -14.02 -2.02 8.89
C GLY A 74 -12.64 -2.58 8.54
N THR A 75 -12.54 -3.90 8.43
CA THR A 75 -11.25 -4.58 8.29
C THR A 75 -10.59 -4.32 6.94
N GLY A 76 -9.34 -3.87 6.97
CA GLY A 76 -8.53 -3.64 5.75
C GLY A 76 -8.89 -2.36 4.98
N LYS A 77 -9.72 -1.47 5.55
CA LYS A 77 -10.09 -0.18 4.96
C LYS A 77 -9.85 0.93 5.98
N LEU A 78 -9.26 2.03 5.54
CA LEU A 78 -9.22 3.28 6.28
C LEU A 78 -10.00 4.33 5.53
N VAL A 79 -10.56 5.30 6.24
CA VAL A 79 -11.14 6.49 5.64
C VAL A 79 -10.53 7.70 6.29
N PHE A 80 -10.18 8.70 5.50
CA PHE A 80 -9.66 9.95 5.98
C PHE A 80 -10.23 11.16 5.22
N LEU A 81 -10.26 12.30 5.90
CA LEU A 81 -10.55 13.60 5.29
C LEU A 81 -9.26 14.25 4.86
N ASN A 82 -9.25 14.78 3.64
CA ASN A 82 -8.17 15.58 3.09
C ASN A 82 -8.66 16.99 2.79
N TRP A 83 -8.02 17.99 3.41
CA TRP A 83 -8.24 19.40 3.06
C TRP A 83 -7.52 19.75 1.75
N ASN A 84 -8.17 20.55 0.92
CA ASN A 84 -7.60 21.10 -0.31
C ASN A 84 -7.60 22.62 -0.22
N SER A 85 -6.40 23.20 -0.17
CA SER A 85 -6.21 24.64 0.03
C SER A 85 -6.74 25.46 -1.15
N LYS A 86 -6.74 24.89 -2.37
CA LYS A 86 -7.22 25.57 -3.59
C LYS A 86 -8.74 25.66 -3.66
N THR A 87 -9.43 24.58 -3.28
CA THR A 87 -10.90 24.52 -3.34
C THR A 87 -11.56 24.93 -2.03
N LYS A 88 -10.77 25.25 -0.99
CA LYS A 88 -11.22 25.55 0.38
C LYS A 88 -12.28 24.56 0.89
N SER A 89 -12.08 23.28 0.58
CA SER A 89 -13.03 22.22 0.90
C SER A 89 -12.33 20.88 1.09
N SER A 90 -12.99 19.98 1.81
CA SER A 90 -12.47 18.66 2.14
C SER A 90 -12.95 17.59 1.16
N ASN A 91 -12.15 16.55 0.98
CA ASN A 91 -12.55 15.33 0.29
C ASN A 91 -12.52 14.15 1.25
N LEU A 92 -13.53 13.28 1.18
CA LEU A 92 -13.53 12.01 1.90
C LEU A 92 -12.87 10.94 1.04
N VAL A 93 -11.82 10.32 1.57
CA VAL A 93 -10.98 9.37 0.85
C VAL A 93 -10.98 8.04 1.59
N GLN A 94 -11.28 6.98 0.86
CA GLN A 94 -11.08 5.62 1.34
C GLN A 94 -9.73 5.09 0.87
N LEU A 95 -8.99 4.48 1.78
CA LEU A 95 -7.74 3.79 1.53
C LEU A 95 -7.92 2.29 1.78
N ARG A 96 -7.75 1.49 0.73
CA ARG A 96 -7.74 0.02 0.84
C ARG A 96 -6.32 -0.44 1.18
N LEU A 97 -6.17 -1.15 2.30
CA LEU A 97 -4.88 -1.59 2.88
C LEU A 97 -4.21 -2.77 2.15
N HIS A 98 -4.32 -2.82 0.81
CA HIS A 98 -3.55 -3.76 0.02
C HIS A 98 -2.08 -3.30 -0.12
N SER A 99 -1.20 -4.13 -0.67
CA SER A 99 0.20 -3.75 -0.94
C SER A 99 0.43 -3.66 -2.46
N PRO A 100 0.64 -2.46 -3.04
CA PRO A 100 0.66 -1.13 -2.38
C PRO A 100 -0.74 -0.67 -1.97
N ALA A 101 -0.92 0.34 -1.11
CA ALA A 101 -2.28 0.79 -0.78
C ALA A 101 -2.98 1.48 -1.98
N ASP A 102 -4.31 1.36 -2.07
CA ASP A 102 -5.13 2.02 -3.11
C ASP A 102 -6.00 3.10 -2.48
N SER A 103 -6.02 4.31 -3.04
CA SER A 103 -6.95 5.34 -2.60
C SER A 103 -8.09 5.56 -3.60
N THR A 104 -9.28 5.78 -3.07
CA THR A 104 -10.50 6.09 -3.83
C THR A 104 -11.22 7.25 -3.15
N VAL A 105 -11.47 8.34 -3.87
CA VAL A 105 -12.24 9.47 -3.36
C VAL A 105 -13.72 9.10 -3.37
N LEU A 106 -14.34 9.04 -2.18
CA LEU A 106 -15.75 8.71 -2.02
C LEU A 106 -16.66 9.91 -2.27
N GLN A 107 -16.27 11.08 -1.74
CA GLN A 107 -17.04 12.31 -1.83
C GLN A 107 -16.10 13.53 -1.92
N ARG A 108 -16.51 14.55 -2.70
CA ARG A 108 -15.75 15.78 -2.91
C ARG A 108 -16.50 17.00 -2.41
N ASN A 109 -15.76 18.08 -2.18
CA ASN A 109 -16.27 19.42 -1.83
C ASN A 109 -17.12 19.41 -0.55
N LEU A 110 -16.62 18.76 0.49
CA LEU A 110 -17.25 18.69 1.81
C LEU A 110 -16.88 19.90 2.65
N GLU A 111 -17.88 20.54 3.24
CA GLU A 111 -17.73 21.64 4.19
C GLU A 111 -17.57 21.09 5.61
N THR A 112 -16.34 20.76 5.98
CA THR A 112 -16.01 20.16 7.29
C THR A 112 -15.64 21.24 8.30
N ASN A 113 -16.01 21.02 9.56
CA ASN A 113 -15.58 21.81 10.71
C ASN A 113 -14.98 20.86 11.75
N GLY A 114 -13.73 21.09 12.17
CA GLY A 114 -13.05 20.26 13.16
C GLY A 114 -12.25 19.08 12.59
N LEU A 115 -11.58 18.37 13.50
CA LEU A 115 -10.52 17.39 13.17
C LEU A 115 -10.94 15.92 13.36
N SER A 116 -12.22 15.66 13.63
CA SER A 116 -12.72 14.33 13.97
C SER A 116 -13.46 13.65 12.84
N LEU A 117 -13.22 12.35 12.71
CA LEU A 117 -13.90 11.44 11.79
C LEU A 117 -14.19 10.15 12.56
N CYS A 118 -15.42 9.65 12.47
CA CYS A 118 -15.84 8.42 13.08
C CYS A 118 -16.43 7.49 12.01
N TYR A 119 -16.26 6.18 12.19
CA TYR A 119 -16.96 5.18 11.42
C TYR A 119 -17.91 4.41 12.34
N MET A 120 -19.15 4.26 11.93
CA MET A 120 -20.15 3.51 12.67
C MET A 120 -21.02 2.75 11.69
N ASN A 121 -21.16 1.44 11.93
CA ASN A 121 -21.84 0.49 11.06
C ASN A 121 -21.25 0.46 9.65
N VAL A 122 -21.77 1.27 8.73
CA VAL A 122 -21.36 1.35 7.32
C VAL A 122 -21.09 2.79 6.86
N VAL A 123 -21.11 3.73 7.79
CA VAL A 123 -21.16 5.16 7.52
C VAL A 123 -19.99 5.87 8.17
N ALA A 124 -19.34 6.77 7.42
CA ALA A 124 -18.41 7.75 7.96
C ALA A 124 -19.18 9.00 8.41
N LEU A 125 -18.97 9.40 9.66
CA LEU A 125 -19.57 10.56 10.30
C LEU A 125 -18.48 11.59 10.60
N PHE A 126 -18.74 12.85 10.29
CA PHE A 126 -17.83 13.96 10.57
C PHE A 126 -18.61 15.25 10.83
N CYS A 127 -18.00 16.18 11.56
CA CYS A 127 -18.60 17.47 11.85
C CYS A 127 -18.54 18.37 10.60
N GLY A 128 -19.70 18.85 10.16
CA GLY A 128 -19.82 19.94 9.19
C GLY A 128 -19.90 21.29 9.88
N GLN A 129 -20.02 22.37 9.12
CA GLN A 129 -20.07 23.73 9.68
C GLN A 129 -21.22 23.96 10.67
N LYS A 130 -22.41 23.41 10.38
CA LYS A 130 -23.62 23.59 11.18
C LYS A 130 -24.20 22.29 11.72
N GLU A 131 -23.86 21.16 11.12
CA GLU A 131 -24.54 19.89 11.29
C GLU A 131 -23.56 18.72 11.24
N ILE A 132 -24.02 17.52 11.59
CA ILE A 132 -23.21 16.31 11.46
C ILE A 132 -23.48 15.72 10.07
N LEU A 133 -22.42 15.55 9.30
CA LEU A 133 -22.47 15.01 7.96
C LEU A 133 -22.13 13.52 7.98
N PHE A 134 -22.73 12.78 7.07
CA PHE A 134 -22.53 11.35 6.95
C PHE A 134 -22.38 10.92 5.49
N VAL A 135 -21.48 9.98 5.24
CA VAL A 135 -21.28 9.37 3.92
C VAL A 135 -21.32 7.85 4.07
N ASP A 136 -22.21 7.23 3.30
CA ASP A 136 -22.30 5.78 3.18
C ASP A 136 -21.11 5.24 2.40
N ILE A 137 -20.30 4.40 3.06
CA ILE A 137 -19.08 3.83 2.49
C ILE A 137 -19.39 2.55 1.71
N GLU A 138 -20.38 1.78 2.14
CA GLU A 138 -20.70 0.47 1.54
C GLU A 138 -21.84 0.55 0.51
N GLY A 139 -22.53 1.69 0.44
CA GLY A 139 -23.67 1.90 -0.45
C GLY A 139 -24.93 1.15 0.00
N THR A 140 -24.96 0.68 1.24
CA THR A 140 -26.01 -0.19 1.80
C THR A 140 -27.09 0.57 2.56
N THR A 141 -26.85 1.84 2.91
CA THR A 141 -27.85 2.65 3.62
C THR A 141 -29.06 2.96 2.73
N LYS A 142 -28.89 3.14 1.42
CA LYS A 142 -30.02 3.44 0.54
C LYS A 142 -30.86 2.18 0.31
N VAL A 143 -31.93 2.06 1.10
CA VAL A 143 -32.89 0.98 0.95
C VAL A 143 -33.65 1.16 -0.36
N THR A 144 -33.69 0.10 -1.16
CA THR A 144 -34.53 0.04 -2.36
C THR A 144 -35.54 -1.10 -2.22
N PRO A 145 -36.81 -0.91 -2.63
CA PRO A 145 -37.84 -1.94 -2.47
C PRO A 145 -37.46 -3.29 -3.11
N THR A 146 -36.67 -3.25 -4.19
CA THR A 146 -36.19 -4.42 -4.93
C THR A 146 -35.16 -5.26 -4.17
N GLN A 147 -34.54 -4.74 -3.10
CA GLN A 147 -33.62 -5.51 -2.25
C GLN A 147 -34.34 -6.59 -1.45
N PHE A 148 -35.62 -6.40 -1.13
CA PHE A 148 -36.42 -7.37 -0.36
C PHE A 148 -36.90 -8.51 -1.26
N LYS A 149 -36.09 -9.57 -1.36
CA LYS A 149 -36.41 -10.78 -2.15
C LYS A 149 -37.38 -11.72 -1.45
N THR A 150 -37.53 -11.60 -0.12
CA THR A 150 -38.37 -12.48 0.69
C THR A 150 -39.42 -11.69 1.46
N LYS A 151 -40.57 -12.32 1.71
CA LYS A 151 -41.64 -11.73 2.52
C LYS A 151 -41.18 -11.47 3.96
N ALA A 152 -40.39 -12.39 4.54
CA ALA A 152 -39.83 -12.24 5.88
C ALA A 152 -38.94 -10.99 6.00
N SER A 153 -38.03 -10.75 5.06
CA SER A 153 -37.16 -9.55 5.08
C SER A 153 -37.96 -8.25 4.94
N ALA A 154 -39.02 -8.25 4.12
CA ALA A 154 -39.86 -7.07 3.95
C ALA A 154 -40.70 -6.79 5.20
N ILE A 155 -41.23 -7.83 5.85
CA ILE A 155 -41.98 -7.72 7.11
C ILE A 155 -41.08 -7.23 8.24
N ALA A 156 -39.85 -7.75 8.36
CA ALA A 156 -38.91 -7.31 9.39
C ALA A 156 -38.60 -5.80 9.29
N PHE A 157 -38.33 -5.30 8.07
CA PHE A 157 -38.16 -3.87 7.84
C PHE A 157 -39.41 -3.06 8.18
N PHE A 158 -40.59 -3.59 7.83
CA PHE A 158 -41.88 -2.97 8.12
C PHE A 158 -42.13 -2.83 9.63
N GLN A 159 -41.92 -3.92 10.37
CA GLN A 159 -42.08 -3.97 11.82
C GLN A 159 -41.10 -3.05 12.54
N GLN A 160 -39.90 -2.90 12.00
CA GLN A 160 -38.87 -2.06 12.60
C GLN A 160 -39.08 -0.56 12.35
N HIS A 161 -39.58 -0.15 11.18
CA HIS A 161 -39.56 1.26 10.76
C HIS A 161 -40.91 1.89 10.43
N ILE A 162 -41.97 1.10 10.22
CA ILE A 162 -43.26 1.62 9.73
C ILE A 162 -44.39 1.33 10.70
N ASP A 163 -44.63 0.05 11.02
CA ASP A 163 -45.76 -0.38 11.84
C ASP A 163 -45.50 -1.78 12.43
N SER A 164 -45.65 -1.91 13.75
CA SER A 164 -45.42 -3.17 14.49
C SER A 164 -46.45 -4.25 14.13
N ASP A 165 -47.69 -3.86 13.78
CA ASP A 165 -48.81 -4.77 13.54
C ASP A 165 -48.97 -5.13 12.05
N CYS A 166 -47.84 -5.42 11.40
CA CYS A 166 -47.80 -5.83 10.00
C CYS A 166 -48.52 -7.17 9.77
N ASN A 167 -49.70 -7.14 9.14
CA ASN A 167 -50.47 -8.33 8.79
C ASN A 167 -49.70 -9.30 7.88
N ALA A 168 -49.45 -10.50 8.41
CA ALA A 168 -48.79 -11.64 7.75
C ALA A 168 -49.51 -12.14 6.46
N GLY A 169 -50.68 -11.61 6.12
CA GLY A 169 -51.47 -11.98 4.92
C GLY A 169 -51.09 -11.26 3.62
N SER A 170 -50.27 -10.20 3.65
CA SER A 170 -50.01 -9.37 2.44
C SER A 170 -48.96 -9.97 1.48
N THR A 171 -49.12 -9.77 0.17
CA THR A 171 -48.18 -10.26 -0.86
C THR A 171 -46.90 -9.42 -0.88
N LEU A 172 -45.75 -10.02 -1.23
CA LEU A 172 -44.45 -9.33 -1.29
C LEU A 172 -44.50 -8.02 -2.11
N LYS A 173 -45.17 -8.02 -3.27
CA LYS A 173 -45.33 -6.82 -4.12
C LYS A 173 -46.07 -5.68 -3.40
N VAL A 174 -47.07 -6.00 -2.58
CA VAL A 174 -47.82 -4.99 -1.82
C VAL A 174 -46.94 -4.39 -0.72
N LEU A 175 -46.16 -5.23 -0.03
CA LEU A 175 -45.19 -4.76 0.95
C LEU A 175 -44.12 -3.86 0.30
N GLN A 176 -43.56 -4.25 -0.83
CA GLN A 176 -42.60 -3.44 -1.58
C GLN A 176 -43.17 -2.07 -2.00
N ALA A 177 -44.41 -2.03 -2.49
CA ALA A 177 -45.06 -0.78 -2.88
C ALA A 177 -45.30 0.15 -1.67
N LYS A 178 -45.70 -0.40 -0.52
CA LYS A 178 -45.86 0.41 0.70
C LYS A 178 -44.51 0.91 1.24
N ILE A 179 -43.45 0.08 1.22
CA ILE A 179 -42.08 0.51 1.56
C ILE A 179 -41.67 1.66 0.63
N GLN A 180 -41.93 1.54 -0.66
CA GLN A 180 -41.60 2.60 -1.62
C GLN A 180 -42.27 3.93 -1.26
N ASN A 181 -43.58 3.92 -0.99
CA ASN A 181 -44.31 5.12 -0.60
C ASN A 181 -43.77 5.73 0.71
N TYR A 182 -43.47 4.89 1.71
CA TYR A 182 -42.82 5.32 2.95
C TYR A 182 -41.46 6.01 2.68
N LEU A 183 -40.59 5.39 1.86
CA LEU A 183 -39.28 5.93 1.51
C LEU A 183 -39.38 7.25 0.73
N GLU A 184 -40.35 7.39 -0.18
CA GLU A 184 -40.59 8.63 -0.93
C GLU A 184 -41.06 9.77 -0.01
N LYS A 185 -41.95 9.46 0.94
CA LYS A 185 -42.40 10.42 1.97
C LYS A 185 -41.22 10.88 2.83
N LYS A 186 -40.39 9.95 3.32
CA LYS A 186 -39.20 10.26 4.12
C LYS A 186 -38.14 11.02 3.32
N ARG A 187 -37.89 10.66 2.06
CA ARG A 187 -36.97 11.40 1.19
C ARG A 187 -37.41 12.85 0.98
N THR A 188 -38.71 13.11 0.93
CA THR A 188 -39.24 14.48 0.85
C THR A 188 -38.98 15.26 2.13
N VAL A 189 -39.10 14.62 3.30
CA VAL A 189 -38.75 15.22 4.60
C VAL A 189 -37.25 15.52 4.67
N HIS A 190 -36.40 14.54 4.37
CA HIS A 190 -34.94 14.73 4.33
C HIS A 190 -34.56 15.86 3.37
N LYS A 191 -35.07 15.87 2.13
CA LYS A 191 -34.81 16.97 1.16
C LYS A 191 -35.22 18.36 1.63
N LYS A 192 -36.27 18.48 2.46
CA LYS A 192 -36.73 19.76 2.99
C LYS A 192 -35.85 20.25 4.14
N LEU A 193 -35.29 19.33 4.92
CA LEU A 193 -34.46 19.62 6.10
C LEU A 193 -32.97 19.76 5.76
N GLY A 194 -32.54 19.25 4.61
CA GLY A 194 -31.16 19.36 4.15
C GLY A 194 -30.87 18.45 2.97
N SER A 195 -29.74 18.65 2.30
CA SER A 195 -29.31 17.73 1.24
C SER A 195 -29.05 16.33 1.81
N ILE A 196 -29.22 15.29 0.98
CA ILE A 196 -28.96 13.90 1.37
C ILE A 196 -27.52 13.78 1.92
N GLY A 197 -27.37 13.30 3.17
CA GLY A 197 -26.06 13.14 3.84
C GLY A 197 -25.90 13.90 5.16
N ILE A 198 -26.99 14.36 5.78
CA ILE A 198 -27.00 15.06 7.08
C ILE A 198 -27.70 14.19 8.14
N VAL A 199 -27.14 14.13 9.35
CA VAL A 199 -27.82 13.54 10.51
C VAL A 199 -28.84 14.54 11.03
N ILE A 200 -30.13 14.20 10.92
CA ILE A 200 -31.22 15.08 11.38
C ILE A 200 -31.32 14.96 12.89
N LEU A 201 -31.08 16.07 13.58
CA LEU A 201 -31.16 16.14 15.04
C LEU A 201 -32.52 16.64 15.51
N ASN A 202 -32.89 16.29 16.74
CA ASN A 202 -34.08 16.83 17.42
C ASN A 202 -33.99 18.34 17.66
N GLU A 203 -32.77 18.87 17.81
CA GLU A 203 -32.50 20.29 18.05
C GLU A 203 -31.28 20.71 17.21
N GLU A 204 -31.31 21.92 16.66
CA GLU A 204 -30.18 22.49 15.93
C GLU A 204 -29.03 22.81 16.88
N ARG A 205 -27.89 22.13 16.69
CA ARG A 205 -26.69 22.29 17.51
C ARG A 205 -25.43 22.18 16.65
N ARG A 206 -24.40 22.93 17.01
CA ARG A 206 -23.10 22.92 16.33
C ARG A 206 -22.09 22.10 17.10
N PHE A 207 -21.45 21.15 16.42
CA PHE A 207 -20.44 20.27 17.01
C PHE A 207 -19.07 20.53 16.38
N THR A 208 -18.03 20.40 17.19
CA THR A 208 -16.63 20.63 16.78
C THR A 208 -15.80 19.36 16.78
N CYS A 209 -16.18 18.37 17.59
CA CYS A 209 -15.51 17.08 17.68
C CYS A 209 -16.54 15.97 17.88
N LEU A 210 -16.25 14.78 17.36
CA LEU A 210 -17.03 13.58 17.57
C LEU A 210 -16.15 12.33 17.71
N CYS A 211 -16.67 11.30 18.36
CA CYS A 211 -16.06 9.98 18.41
C CYS A 211 -17.15 8.88 18.50
N GLN A 212 -16.75 7.64 18.20
CA GLN A 212 -17.65 6.50 18.26
C GLN A 212 -18.07 6.23 19.70
N GLY A 213 -19.38 6.14 19.94
CA GLY A 213 -19.95 5.70 21.22
C GLY A 213 -20.20 4.19 21.24
N ASN A 214 -20.89 3.73 22.29
CA ASN A 214 -21.29 2.34 22.40
C ASN A 214 -22.55 2.07 21.55
N GLY A 215 -22.52 1.00 20.74
CA GLY A 215 -23.63 0.64 19.86
C GLY A 215 -23.87 1.71 18.78
N ASP A 216 -25.14 2.07 18.56
CA ASP A 216 -25.57 3.08 17.59
C ASP A 216 -25.53 4.51 18.16
N MET A 217 -24.57 4.80 19.04
CA MET A 217 -24.40 6.11 19.66
C MET A 217 -23.11 6.77 19.22
N ILE A 218 -23.13 8.10 19.15
CA ILE A 218 -21.94 8.93 18.96
C ILE A 218 -21.81 9.93 20.11
N VAL A 219 -20.59 10.15 20.55
CA VAL A 219 -20.29 11.19 21.56
C VAL A 219 -19.73 12.39 20.84
N THR A 220 -20.30 13.56 21.08
CA THR A 220 -19.94 14.81 20.42
C THR A 220 -19.61 15.90 21.44
N ALA A 221 -18.80 16.86 21.01
CA ALA A 221 -18.45 18.04 21.77
C ALA A 221 -18.83 19.30 21.00
N SER A 222 -19.33 20.30 21.72
CA SER A 222 -19.61 21.63 21.20
C SER A 222 -18.77 22.66 21.94
N ASN A 223 -17.78 23.24 21.26
CA ASN A 223 -17.00 24.35 21.84
C ASN A 223 -17.84 25.63 21.98
N HIS A 224 -18.90 25.80 21.18
CA HIS A 224 -19.81 26.94 21.27
C HIS A 224 -20.66 26.89 22.53
N GLU A 225 -21.25 25.73 22.81
CA GLU A 225 -22.12 25.53 23.98
C GLU A 225 -21.34 25.07 25.22
N ARG A 226 -20.04 24.77 25.05
CA ARG A 226 -19.14 24.28 26.10
C ARG A 226 -19.69 23.03 26.80
N ALA A 227 -20.14 22.07 25.99
CA ALA A 227 -20.81 20.88 26.47
C ALA A 227 -20.53 19.65 25.60
N PHE A 228 -20.64 18.49 26.24
CA PHE A 228 -20.60 17.17 25.60
C PHE A 228 -22.01 16.62 25.47
N TYR A 229 -22.31 16.04 24.32
CA TYR A 229 -23.60 15.44 24.01
C TYR A 229 -23.42 13.98 23.61
N LEU A 230 -24.38 13.16 24.01
CA LEU A 230 -24.55 11.81 23.53
C LEU A 230 -25.69 11.82 22.50
N ILE A 231 -25.42 11.39 21.28
CA ILE A 231 -26.41 11.33 20.22
C ILE A 231 -26.72 9.87 19.95
N ALA A 232 -27.93 9.44 20.31
CA ALA A 232 -28.46 8.14 19.91
C ALA A 232 -28.92 8.22 18.46
N THR A 233 -28.32 7.43 17.59
CA THR A 233 -28.64 7.42 16.16
C THR A 233 -29.59 6.29 15.83
N THR A 234 -30.53 6.57 14.92
CA THR A 234 -31.46 5.58 14.39
C THR A 234 -31.52 5.75 12.88
N PHE A 235 -31.65 4.64 12.17
CA PHE A 235 -31.74 4.64 10.72
C PHE A 235 -33.21 4.51 10.28
N ASP A 236 -33.69 5.38 9.38
CA ASP A 236 -35.10 5.40 8.97
C ASP A 236 -35.36 4.80 7.56
N GLY A 237 -34.33 4.26 6.92
CA GLY A 237 -34.38 3.74 5.54
C GLY A 237 -33.89 4.72 4.47
N VAL A 238 -33.80 6.01 4.79
CA VAL A 238 -33.36 7.07 3.86
C VAL A 238 -32.13 7.81 4.39
N GLY A 239 -32.07 8.07 5.69
CA GLY A 239 -30.94 8.72 6.35
C GLY A 239 -30.90 8.40 7.84
N ILE A 240 -30.10 9.18 8.57
CA ILE A 240 -29.86 8.99 9.99
C ILE A 240 -30.60 10.07 10.79
N LEU A 241 -31.37 9.65 11.78
CA LEU A 241 -31.99 10.52 12.77
C LEU A 241 -31.19 10.42 14.07
N GLY A 242 -30.94 11.53 14.74
CA GLY A 242 -30.20 11.59 15.99
C GLY A 242 -30.98 12.29 17.09
N THR A 243 -30.98 11.71 18.29
CA THR A 243 -31.49 12.36 19.50
C THR A 243 -30.32 12.79 20.37
N ALA A 244 -30.05 14.10 20.44
CA ALA A 244 -28.97 14.66 21.22
C ALA A 244 -29.40 14.85 22.68
N THR A 245 -28.64 14.25 23.60
CA THR A 245 -28.83 14.35 25.06
C THR A 245 -27.58 14.94 25.69
N LEU A 246 -27.74 15.92 26.58
CA LEU A 246 -26.60 16.51 27.30
C LEU A 246 -25.96 15.48 28.22
N MET A 247 -24.66 15.25 28.06
CA MET A 247 -23.89 14.31 28.88
C MET A 247 -23.24 15.02 30.07
N THR A 248 -22.44 16.06 29.81
CA THR A 248 -21.79 16.89 30.83
C THR A 248 -21.34 18.22 30.20
N THR A 249 -21.13 19.24 31.02
CA THR A 249 -20.53 20.51 30.58
C THR A 249 -19.01 20.46 30.66
N TYR A 250 -18.35 21.38 29.96
CA TYR A 250 -16.91 21.55 30.02
C TYR A 250 -16.46 21.98 31.42
N LEU A 251 -15.25 21.59 31.80
CA LEU A 251 -14.61 22.12 32.99
C LEU A 251 -14.27 23.61 32.81
N THR A 252 -14.18 24.34 33.91
CA THR A 252 -13.80 25.75 33.91
C THR A 252 -12.45 25.97 33.22
N GLY A 253 -12.42 26.87 32.25
CA GLY A 253 -11.23 27.19 31.47
C GLY A 253 -11.09 26.43 30.17
N TRP A 254 -11.91 25.40 29.91
CA TRP A 254 -11.90 24.73 28.61
C TRP A 254 -12.52 25.60 27.53
N LEU A 255 -11.78 25.81 26.43
CA LEU A 255 -12.21 26.60 25.28
C LEU A 255 -12.29 25.76 24.01
N ASP A 256 -11.29 24.91 23.76
CA ASP A 256 -11.15 24.18 22.52
C ASP A 256 -10.91 22.69 22.77
N VAL A 257 -11.93 21.88 22.51
CA VAL A 257 -11.80 20.41 22.44
C VAL A 257 -11.48 20.02 21.00
N THR A 258 -10.33 19.37 20.81
CA THR A 258 -9.80 19.06 19.47
C THR A 258 -9.87 17.58 19.11
N GLY A 259 -9.90 16.69 20.11
CA GLY A 259 -9.91 15.24 19.90
C GLY A 259 -10.55 14.48 21.05
N MET A 260 -11.24 13.40 20.73
CA MET A 260 -11.94 12.54 21.69
C MET A 260 -11.84 11.07 21.29
N ALA A 261 -11.77 10.19 22.27
CA ALA A 261 -11.84 8.74 22.04
C ALA A 261 -12.47 8.02 23.24
N LEU A 262 -13.49 7.21 22.99
CA LEU A 262 -14.15 6.39 24.02
C LEU A 262 -13.56 4.98 24.04
N SER A 263 -13.29 4.44 25.23
CA SER A 263 -12.99 3.02 25.44
C SER A 263 -13.71 2.51 26.68
N GLY A 264 -14.73 1.68 26.48
CA GLY A 264 -15.64 1.26 27.53
C GLY A 264 -16.40 2.47 28.11
N ASP A 265 -16.13 2.79 29.37
CA ASP A 265 -16.68 3.96 30.09
C ASP A 265 -15.65 5.09 30.24
N ASN A 266 -14.46 4.97 29.66
CA ASN A 266 -13.42 6.00 29.76
C ASN A 266 -13.40 6.84 28.48
N LEU A 267 -13.78 8.10 28.58
CA LEU A 267 -13.71 9.08 27.50
C LEU A 267 -12.43 9.89 27.62
N ALA A 268 -11.47 9.63 26.73
CA ALA A 268 -10.27 10.46 26.59
C ALA A 268 -10.62 11.74 25.83
N ILE A 269 -10.17 12.88 26.35
CA ILE A 269 -10.48 14.21 25.83
C ILE A 269 -9.19 15.01 25.72
N CYS A 270 -8.96 15.58 24.55
CA CYS A 270 -7.93 16.58 24.32
C CYS A 270 -8.57 17.97 24.34
N ALA A 271 -8.30 18.74 25.39
CA ALA A 271 -8.85 20.08 25.62
C ALA A 271 -7.72 21.09 25.89
N ASP A 272 -7.65 22.14 25.08
CA ASP A 272 -6.63 23.21 25.15
C ASP A 272 -5.19 22.66 25.24
N GLY A 273 -4.91 21.61 24.48
CA GLY A 273 -3.59 20.96 24.44
C GLY A 273 -3.29 20.01 25.59
N LYS A 274 -4.17 19.86 26.58
CA LYS A 274 -4.03 18.92 27.70
C LYS A 274 -4.93 17.70 27.51
N ILE A 275 -4.56 16.59 28.15
CA ILE A 275 -5.26 15.31 28.03
C ILE A 275 -5.97 14.98 29.35
N TYR A 276 -7.26 14.71 29.25
CA TYR A 276 -8.13 14.34 30.36
C TYR A 276 -8.81 13.00 30.07
N VAL A 277 -9.20 12.30 31.12
CA VAL A 277 -10.10 11.15 31.05
C VAL A 277 -11.34 11.47 31.87
N HIS A 278 -12.48 11.48 31.21
CA HIS A 278 -13.79 11.60 31.83
C HIS A 278 -14.44 10.23 31.93
N VAL A 279 -15.04 9.92 33.07
CA VAL A 279 -15.76 8.68 33.34
C VAL A 279 -17.24 9.02 33.55
N PRO A 280 -18.11 8.82 32.54
CA PRO A 280 -19.51 9.21 32.59
C PRO A 280 -20.27 8.61 33.76
N SER A 281 -20.04 7.32 34.09
CA SER A 281 -20.71 6.67 35.24
C SER A 281 -20.40 7.33 36.59
N GLN A 282 -19.19 7.87 36.75
CA GLN A 282 -18.73 8.52 37.97
C GLN A 282 -18.94 10.04 37.93
N LYS A 283 -19.33 10.60 36.77
CA LYS A 283 -19.36 12.05 36.49
C LYS A 283 -18.05 12.74 36.89
N ALA A 284 -16.93 12.03 36.75
CA ALA A 284 -15.62 12.48 37.21
C ALA A 284 -14.69 12.70 36.02
N THR A 285 -13.99 13.83 36.00
CA THR A 285 -12.96 14.14 34.99
C THR A 285 -11.61 14.24 35.68
N ARG A 286 -10.62 13.52 35.15
CA ARG A 286 -9.26 13.47 35.69
C ARG A 286 -8.28 13.98 34.64
N LEU A 287 -7.39 14.89 35.04
CA LEU A 287 -6.25 15.30 34.21
C LEU A 287 -5.19 14.20 34.26
N ILE A 288 -4.64 13.83 33.10
CA ILE A 288 -3.54 12.85 33.03
C ILE A 288 -2.21 13.57 33.25
N VAL A 289 -1.45 13.06 34.21
CA VAL A 289 -0.20 13.68 34.68
C VAL A 289 0.91 12.63 34.83
N VAL A 290 2.17 13.08 34.83
CA VAL A 290 3.38 12.25 35.01
C VAL A 290 4.26 12.82 36.12
N GLY A 291 4.91 11.91 36.86
CA GLY A 291 5.90 12.22 37.87
C GLY A 291 5.32 12.74 39.21
N PRO A 292 6.18 12.93 40.23
CA PRO A 292 5.76 13.34 41.57
C PRO A 292 5.18 14.76 41.61
N ASN A 293 5.52 15.60 40.63
CA ASN A 293 5.06 16.99 40.55
C ASN A 293 3.67 17.15 39.88
N MET A 294 3.01 16.04 39.51
CA MET A 294 1.66 16.03 38.92
C MET A 294 1.53 16.95 37.69
N LEU A 295 2.56 16.99 36.84
CA LEU A 295 2.56 17.82 35.63
C LEU A 295 1.73 17.17 34.51
N PRO A 296 0.95 17.94 33.73
CA PRO A 296 0.23 17.42 32.57
C PRO A 296 1.18 16.72 31.59
N ILE A 297 0.74 15.61 31.00
CA ILE A 297 1.54 14.86 30.02
C ILE A 297 1.78 15.60 28.71
N SER A 298 0.97 16.61 28.43
CA SER A 298 1.07 17.47 27.25
C SER A 298 0.38 18.81 27.53
N ASN A 299 0.86 19.86 26.85
CA ASN A 299 0.20 21.16 26.77
C ASN A 299 -0.10 21.58 25.31
N LYS A 300 0.14 20.68 24.34
CA LYS A 300 -0.01 20.92 22.91
C LYS A 300 -0.57 19.70 22.17
N ALA A 301 -1.25 18.81 22.88
CA ALA A 301 -1.90 17.66 22.27
C ALA A 301 -2.95 18.12 21.25
N THR A 302 -3.03 17.42 20.11
CA THR A 302 -4.00 17.75 19.04
C THR A 302 -5.09 16.70 18.92
N SER A 303 -4.74 15.42 19.07
CA SER A 303 -5.64 14.27 18.99
C SER A 303 -5.29 13.20 20.01
N VAL A 304 -6.26 12.33 20.31
CA VAL A 304 -6.14 11.26 21.30
C VAL A 304 -6.80 9.97 20.80
N ALA A 305 -6.22 8.82 21.12
CA ALA A 305 -6.78 7.50 20.84
C ALA A 305 -6.34 6.47 21.92
N TRP A 306 -7.12 5.42 22.11
CA TRP A 306 -6.78 4.33 23.01
C TRP A 306 -5.94 3.26 22.30
N VAL A 307 -4.96 2.68 23.00
CA VAL A 307 -4.22 1.50 22.54
C VAL A 307 -3.85 0.60 23.72
N ALA A 308 -4.33 -0.64 23.76
CA ALA A 308 -3.95 -1.63 24.78
C ALA A 308 -3.98 -1.10 26.24
N GLY A 309 -4.98 -0.27 26.59
CA GLY A 309 -5.11 0.36 27.90
C GLY A 309 -4.26 1.63 28.14
N GLY A 310 -3.45 2.04 27.17
CA GLY A 310 -2.73 3.31 27.15
C GLY A 310 -3.40 4.38 26.27
N LEU A 311 -2.89 5.60 26.37
CA LEU A 311 -3.35 6.76 25.60
C LEU A 311 -2.29 7.19 24.58
N LEU A 312 -2.65 7.13 23.30
CA LEU A 312 -1.88 7.73 22.22
C LEU A 312 -2.33 9.16 22.00
N TYR A 313 -1.37 10.03 21.70
CA TYR A 313 -1.66 11.39 21.33
C TYR A 313 -0.61 11.97 20.39
N CYS A 314 -1.04 12.91 19.56
CA CYS A 314 -0.15 13.70 18.73
C CYS A 314 0.24 14.99 19.43
N GLU A 315 1.53 15.32 19.37
CA GLU A 315 2.07 16.56 19.90
C GLU A 315 3.28 16.99 19.06
N ASP A 316 3.29 18.24 18.62
CA ASP A 316 4.30 18.82 17.74
C ASP A 316 4.55 17.94 16.49
N HIS A 317 5.70 17.26 16.42
CA HIS A 317 6.13 16.39 15.32
C HIS A 317 6.22 14.93 15.74
N CYS A 318 5.53 14.55 16.81
CA CYS A 318 5.64 13.25 17.45
C CYS A 318 4.27 12.60 17.65
N LEU A 319 4.28 11.27 17.61
CA LEU A 319 3.24 10.43 18.18
C LEU A 319 3.78 9.89 19.51
N LYS A 320 3.07 10.14 20.61
CA LYS A 320 3.46 9.76 21.96
C LYS A 320 2.45 8.79 22.56
N LEU A 321 2.94 7.88 23.41
CA LEU A 321 2.15 6.91 24.15
C LEU A 321 2.35 7.14 25.64
N TYR A 322 1.26 7.44 26.33
CA TYR A 322 1.18 7.35 27.78
C TYR A 322 0.71 5.95 28.19
N TYR A 323 1.55 5.23 28.93
CA TYR A 323 1.24 3.90 29.43
C TYR A 323 1.94 3.66 30.77
N SER A 324 1.19 3.15 31.76
CA SER A 324 1.72 2.82 33.09
C SER A 324 2.51 3.96 33.77
N GLY A 325 2.08 5.21 33.59
CA GLY A 325 2.72 6.38 34.20
C GLY A 325 3.91 6.95 33.43
N GLU A 326 4.29 6.36 32.30
CA GLU A 326 5.41 6.81 31.46
C GLU A 326 4.92 7.32 30.10
N VAL A 327 5.66 8.28 29.53
CA VAL A 327 5.45 8.79 28.17
C VAL A 327 6.59 8.33 27.28
N THR A 328 6.27 7.66 26.18
CA THR A 328 7.24 7.19 25.19
C THR A 328 6.93 7.76 23.81
N VAL A 329 7.96 8.15 23.07
CA VAL A 329 7.80 8.58 21.66
C VAL A 329 7.79 7.34 20.78
N VAL A 330 6.66 7.08 20.13
CA VAL A 330 6.47 5.88 19.29
C VAL A 330 6.76 6.16 17.82
N SER A 331 6.72 7.43 17.40
CA SER A 331 7.15 7.87 16.06
C SER A 331 7.46 9.36 16.06
N GLY A 332 8.39 9.79 15.18
CA GLY A 332 8.73 11.20 14.99
C GLY A 332 9.86 11.73 15.87
N ALA A 333 10.62 10.86 16.54
CA ALA A 333 11.66 11.28 17.49
C ALA A 333 12.80 12.06 16.81
N ALA A 334 13.02 11.87 15.50
CA ALA A 334 14.03 12.62 14.75
C ALA A 334 13.55 14.02 14.32
N GLY A 335 12.44 14.51 14.87
CA GLY A 335 11.89 15.84 14.63
C GLY A 335 11.09 15.96 13.34
N LYS A 336 10.90 17.21 12.90
CA LYS A 336 10.10 17.55 11.72
C LYS A 336 10.64 16.89 10.45
N GLY A 337 9.77 16.25 9.67
CA GLY A 337 10.08 15.74 8.33
C GLY A 337 9.21 14.58 7.90
N ASP A 338 9.61 13.89 6.83
CA ASP A 338 8.85 12.75 6.28
C ASP A 338 9.75 11.52 6.06
N LYS A 339 10.28 10.97 7.16
CA LYS A 339 11.20 9.83 7.14
C LYS A 339 10.56 8.63 7.83
N ASP A 340 10.58 7.49 7.16
CA ASP A 340 10.14 6.21 7.70
C ASP A 340 11.28 5.50 8.44
N GLY A 341 10.94 4.50 9.24
CA GLY A 341 11.91 3.67 9.96
C GLY A 341 11.51 3.45 11.41
N LEU A 342 12.51 3.10 12.22
CA LEU A 342 12.38 2.94 13.67
C LEU A 342 11.93 4.26 14.31
N SER A 343 11.25 4.22 15.45
CA SER A 343 10.79 5.41 16.18
C SER A 343 11.87 6.46 16.40
N SER A 344 13.11 6.03 16.67
CA SER A 344 14.28 6.90 16.87
C SER A 344 14.78 7.62 15.60
N GLN A 345 14.35 7.15 14.42
CA GLN A 345 14.80 7.65 13.12
C GLN A 345 13.64 8.23 12.28
N SER A 346 12.41 7.88 12.63
CA SER A 346 11.24 8.34 11.92
C SER A 346 10.98 9.81 12.19
N LYS A 347 10.48 10.50 11.17
CA LYS A 347 10.10 11.91 11.20
C LYS A 347 8.64 12.05 10.79
N LEU A 348 7.93 12.92 11.52
CA LEU A 348 6.57 13.36 11.17
C LEU A 348 6.60 14.88 10.97
N CYS A 349 5.69 15.42 10.17
CA CYS A 349 5.67 16.86 9.89
C CYS A 349 4.59 17.59 10.70
N GLN A 350 3.36 17.09 10.69
CA GLN A 350 2.25 17.63 11.47
C GLN A 350 1.19 16.52 11.63
N PRO A 351 1.45 15.54 12.52
CA PRO A 351 0.48 14.49 12.81
C PRO A 351 -0.71 15.10 13.55
N VAL A 352 -1.91 14.92 13.00
CA VAL A 352 -3.14 15.53 13.55
C VAL A 352 -4.27 14.52 13.73
N GLY A 353 -4.38 13.52 12.85
CA GLY A 353 -5.39 12.47 12.96
C GLY A 353 -4.76 11.16 13.37
N ILE A 354 -5.35 10.46 14.34
CA ILE A 354 -4.93 9.13 14.76
C ILE A 354 -6.11 8.19 14.91
N CYS A 355 -5.93 6.94 14.51
CA CYS A 355 -6.84 5.85 14.85
C CYS A 355 -6.06 4.55 15.06
N VAL A 356 -6.67 3.63 15.81
CA VAL A 356 -6.04 2.38 16.21
C VAL A 356 -6.94 1.21 15.80
N GLU A 357 -6.33 0.17 15.23
CA GLU A 357 -6.98 -1.09 14.92
C GLU A 357 -6.29 -2.23 15.70
N PHE A 358 -7.11 -3.12 16.29
CA PHE A 358 -6.65 -4.32 17.02
C PHE A 358 -5.61 -4.05 18.13
N ASP A 359 -5.66 -2.89 18.77
CA ASP A 359 -4.73 -2.45 19.82
C ASP A 359 -3.24 -2.45 19.41
N ARG A 360 -2.93 -2.46 18.12
CA ARG A 360 -1.55 -2.60 17.62
C ARG A 360 -1.22 -1.80 16.37
N ASN A 361 -2.15 -1.73 15.43
CA ASN A 361 -1.96 -0.97 14.20
C ASN A 361 -2.40 0.47 14.45
N ILE A 362 -1.45 1.40 14.45
CA ILE A 362 -1.73 2.82 14.65
C ILE A 362 -1.61 3.52 13.30
N TYR A 363 -2.69 4.15 12.86
CA TYR A 363 -2.71 4.92 11.62
C TYR A 363 -2.68 6.40 11.94
N VAL A 364 -1.81 7.12 11.24
CA VAL A 364 -1.55 8.54 11.47
C VAL A 364 -1.78 9.31 10.18
N ALA A 365 -2.62 10.34 10.23
CA ALA A 365 -2.74 11.36 9.21
C ALA A 365 -1.74 12.49 9.52
N ASP A 366 -0.67 12.55 8.75
CA ASP A 366 0.39 13.54 8.86
C ASP A 366 0.16 14.64 7.80
N SER A 367 -0.66 15.62 8.19
CA SER A 367 -1.12 16.72 7.32
C SER A 367 0.03 17.49 6.68
N GLY A 368 1.08 17.75 7.46
CA GLY A 368 2.19 18.59 7.01
C GLY A 368 3.09 17.92 5.97
N SER A 369 3.02 16.59 5.87
CA SER A 369 3.70 15.82 4.84
C SER A 369 2.76 15.30 3.76
N GLY A 370 1.46 15.62 3.81
CA GLY A 370 0.48 15.06 2.87
C GLY A 370 0.42 13.53 2.90
N SER A 371 0.67 12.91 4.06
CA SER A 371 0.85 11.45 4.15
C SER A 371 -0.05 10.76 5.17
N VAL A 372 -0.38 9.50 4.89
CA VAL A 372 -0.98 8.57 5.84
C VAL A 372 0.06 7.50 6.16
N LYS A 373 0.37 7.34 7.44
CA LYS A 373 1.40 6.43 7.95
C LYS A 373 0.82 5.34 8.83
N LEU A 374 1.47 4.19 8.83
CA LEU A 374 1.23 3.09 9.76
C LEU A 374 2.41 3.01 10.73
N VAL A 375 2.10 3.05 12.02
CA VAL A 375 3.02 2.78 13.12
C VAL A 375 2.58 1.47 13.77
N ASN A 376 3.47 0.49 13.86
CA ASN A 376 3.14 -0.84 14.38
C ASN A 376 4.23 -1.37 15.34
N ARG A 377 3.79 -2.16 16.32
CA ARG A 377 4.55 -3.12 17.13
C ARG A 377 3.63 -4.30 17.52
N PRO A 378 4.14 -5.54 17.73
CA PRO A 378 5.49 -6.07 17.52
C PRO A 378 5.64 -6.75 16.16
N LEU A 379 6.90 -6.90 15.70
CA LEU A 379 7.24 -7.67 14.49
C LEU A 379 6.95 -9.17 14.58
N LYS A 380 6.46 -9.67 15.73
CA LYS A 380 6.21 -11.10 16.00
C LYS A 380 5.38 -11.77 14.89
N GLY A 381 4.26 -11.17 14.47
CA GLY A 381 3.43 -11.77 13.43
C GLY A 381 4.14 -11.90 12.07
N ILE A 382 5.02 -10.95 11.74
CA ILE A 382 5.86 -11.02 10.53
C ILE A 382 6.90 -12.13 10.68
N VAL A 383 7.52 -12.24 11.84
CA VAL A 383 8.51 -13.30 12.14
C VAL A 383 7.85 -14.69 12.11
N ASP A 384 6.68 -14.85 12.71
CA ASP A 384 5.92 -16.11 12.72
C ASP A 384 5.58 -16.53 11.28
N PHE A 385 5.10 -15.60 10.47
CA PHE A 385 4.81 -15.85 9.05
C PHE A 385 6.06 -16.26 8.26
N LEU A 386 7.16 -15.50 8.39
CA LEU A 386 8.40 -15.78 7.67
C LEU A 386 9.09 -17.07 8.16
N SER A 387 8.92 -17.44 9.43
CA SER A 387 9.46 -18.68 9.99
C SER A 387 8.72 -19.91 9.44
N ASN A 388 7.40 -19.84 9.32
CA ASN A 388 6.61 -20.90 8.68
C ASN A 388 6.93 -21.00 7.17
N LEU A 389 7.08 -19.86 6.49
CA LEU A 389 7.54 -19.85 5.11
C LEU A 389 8.94 -20.47 4.96
N ARG A 390 9.84 -20.19 5.90
CA ARG A 390 11.18 -20.82 5.96
C ARG A 390 11.08 -22.33 6.10
N ALA A 391 10.25 -22.84 7.00
CA ALA A 391 10.06 -24.26 7.21
C ALA A 391 9.64 -24.97 5.91
N LEU A 392 8.71 -24.35 5.17
CA LEU A 392 8.29 -24.85 3.86
C LEU A 392 9.44 -24.86 2.83
N LEU A 393 10.27 -23.82 2.79
CA LEU A 393 11.44 -23.77 1.88
C LEU A 393 12.48 -24.83 2.24
N VAL A 394 12.75 -25.02 3.53
CA VAL A 394 13.71 -26.02 4.03
C VAL A 394 13.22 -27.44 3.75
N ALA A 395 11.92 -27.71 3.88
CA ALA A 395 11.32 -29.03 3.62
C ALA A 395 11.64 -29.58 2.21
N PHE A 396 11.84 -28.71 1.22
CA PHE A 396 12.20 -29.09 -0.16
C PHE A 396 13.60 -28.66 -0.56
N ASN A 397 14.48 -28.39 0.42
CA ASN A 397 15.86 -27.95 0.23
C ASN A 397 16.01 -26.75 -0.72
N VAL A 398 15.08 -25.78 -0.67
CA VAL A 398 15.15 -24.57 -1.48
C VAL A 398 16.21 -23.63 -0.89
N HIS A 399 17.31 -23.44 -1.61
CA HIS A 399 18.45 -22.63 -1.17
C HIS A 399 18.95 -21.65 -2.26
N SER A 400 19.84 -20.74 -1.88
CA SER A 400 20.49 -19.85 -2.85
C SER A 400 21.59 -20.58 -3.62
N LYS A 401 21.91 -20.15 -4.85
CA LYS A 401 22.89 -20.80 -5.73
C LYS A 401 24.29 -20.99 -5.14
N LYS A 402 24.66 -20.18 -4.13
CA LYS A 402 25.99 -20.19 -3.50
C LYS A 402 26.00 -20.87 -2.12
N ALA A 403 24.84 -21.26 -1.61
CA ALA A 403 24.71 -21.92 -0.32
C ALA A 403 24.16 -23.32 -0.56
N SER A 404 25.03 -24.31 -0.80
CA SER A 404 24.60 -25.70 -0.69
C SER A 404 24.39 -26.01 0.79
N THR A 405 23.16 -26.29 1.20
CA THR A 405 22.90 -26.83 2.53
C THR A 405 23.51 -28.23 2.61
N SER A 406 24.30 -28.52 3.64
CA SER A 406 25.00 -29.81 3.78
C SER A 406 24.09 -30.96 4.26
N VAL A 407 22.83 -30.67 4.61
CA VAL A 407 21.87 -31.66 5.13
C VAL A 407 20.50 -31.41 4.52
N SER A 408 20.05 -32.32 3.65
CA SER A 408 18.67 -32.37 3.17
C SER A 408 17.79 -33.04 4.23
N PRO A 409 16.58 -32.53 4.50
CA PRO A 409 15.70 -33.12 5.51
C PRO A 409 15.25 -34.53 5.09
N THR A 410 14.94 -35.36 6.07
CA THR A 410 14.28 -36.64 5.84
C THR A 410 12.82 -36.42 5.43
N ILE A 411 12.21 -37.43 4.80
CA ILE A 411 10.79 -37.35 4.40
C ILE A 411 9.86 -37.12 5.60
N GLY A 412 10.17 -37.71 6.77
CA GLY A 412 9.41 -37.49 8.00
C GLY A 412 9.52 -36.06 8.52
N GLU A 413 10.71 -35.47 8.49
CA GLU A 413 10.93 -34.06 8.85
C GLU A 413 10.20 -33.11 7.89
N ALA A 414 10.25 -33.40 6.58
CA ALA A 414 9.53 -32.62 5.57
C ALA A 414 8.01 -32.66 5.76
N ILE A 415 7.45 -33.84 6.09
CA ILE A 415 6.02 -33.98 6.43
C ILE A 415 5.66 -33.09 7.63
N ASN A 416 6.48 -33.10 8.68
CA ASN A 416 6.22 -32.28 9.87
C ASN A 416 6.28 -30.79 9.57
N MET A 417 7.29 -30.32 8.82
CA MET A 417 7.39 -28.91 8.41
C MET A 417 6.20 -28.44 7.55
N VAL A 418 5.72 -29.28 6.63
CA VAL A 418 4.53 -28.97 5.81
C VAL A 418 3.26 -28.96 6.67
N LYS A 419 3.13 -29.87 7.65
CA LYS A 419 2.03 -29.90 8.61
C LYS A 419 1.99 -28.63 9.46
N GLU A 420 3.11 -28.25 10.06
CA GLU A 420 3.23 -27.02 10.86
C GLU A 420 2.82 -25.78 10.06
N THR A 421 3.30 -25.68 8.82
CA THR A 421 2.94 -24.58 7.92
C THR A 421 1.44 -24.55 7.61
N LEU A 422 0.83 -25.72 7.35
CA LEU A 422 -0.61 -25.85 7.09
C LEU A 422 -1.44 -25.44 8.32
N GLU A 423 -1.09 -25.94 9.50
CA GLU A 423 -1.77 -25.63 10.76
C GLU A 423 -1.68 -24.14 11.10
N TYR A 424 -0.52 -23.52 10.89
CA TYR A 424 -0.34 -22.08 11.04
C TYR A 424 -1.28 -21.28 10.12
N VAL A 425 -1.34 -21.65 8.84
CA VAL A 425 -2.21 -20.99 7.86
C VAL A 425 -3.70 -21.17 8.20
N GLN A 426 -4.10 -22.36 8.64
CA GLN A 426 -5.47 -22.64 9.11
C GLN A 426 -5.81 -21.78 10.35
N SER A 427 -4.89 -21.69 11.32
CA SER A 427 -5.06 -20.83 12.50
C SER A 427 -5.24 -19.35 12.10
N CYS A 428 -4.50 -18.86 11.10
CA CYS A 428 -4.68 -17.50 10.60
C CYS A 428 -6.05 -17.29 9.94
N SER A 429 -6.53 -18.26 9.15
CA SER A 429 -7.88 -18.22 8.55
C SER A 429 -8.97 -18.16 9.63
N MET A 430 -8.88 -19.01 10.65
CA MET A 430 -9.85 -19.04 11.76
C MET A 430 -9.87 -17.71 12.53
N LYS A 431 -8.69 -17.19 12.93
CA LYS A 431 -8.58 -15.90 13.62
C LYS A 431 -9.16 -14.75 12.80
N SER A 432 -8.93 -14.75 11.48
CA SER A 432 -9.50 -13.74 10.59
C SER A 432 -11.02 -13.80 10.55
N LYS A 433 -11.61 -15.00 10.48
CA LYS A 433 -13.07 -15.20 10.54
C LYS A 433 -13.65 -14.70 11.86
N GLU A 434 -13.02 -15.03 12.98
CA GLU A 434 -13.44 -14.59 14.32
C GLU A 434 -13.40 -13.05 14.42
N LEU A 435 -12.30 -12.42 14.02
CA LEU A 435 -12.13 -10.97 14.06
C LEU A 435 -13.14 -10.21 13.19
N GLN A 436 -13.56 -10.83 12.08
CA GLN A 436 -14.51 -10.24 11.13
C GLN A 436 -15.96 -10.72 11.34
N SER A 437 -16.23 -11.53 12.36
CA SER A 437 -17.54 -12.15 12.59
C SER A 437 -18.10 -12.87 11.34
N LEU A 438 -17.22 -13.47 10.55
CA LEU A 438 -17.60 -14.22 9.36
C LEU A 438 -18.17 -15.59 9.75
N LYS A 439 -19.03 -16.15 8.89
CA LYS A 439 -19.55 -17.51 9.09
C LYS A 439 -18.41 -18.52 9.09
N GLU A 440 -18.48 -19.52 9.95
CA GLU A 440 -17.43 -20.55 10.07
C GLU A 440 -17.12 -21.23 8.71
N ASN A 441 -18.17 -21.46 7.90
CA ASN A 441 -18.06 -22.08 6.58
C ASN A 441 -17.68 -21.12 5.45
N SER A 442 -17.48 -19.82 5.71
CA SER A 442 -17.07 -18.89 4.67
C SER A 442 -15.61 -19.11 4.27
N THR A 443 -15.30 -18.83 3.01
CA THR A 443 -13.94 -18.83 2.51
C THR A 443 -13.26 -17.51 2.86
N THR A 444 -12.02 -17.55 3.33
CA THR A 444 -11.17 -16.36 3.50
C THR A 444 -10.18 -16.26 2.35
N ASP A 445 -9.86 -15.05 1.94
CA ASP A 445 -8.85 -14.75 0.92
C ASP A 445 -7.97 -13.56 1.38
N GLY A 446 -7.24 -12.98 0.42
CA GLY A 446 -6.34 -11.85 0.64
C GLY A 446 -7.00 -10.60 1.27
N PRO A 447 -8.22 -10.18 0.85
CA PRO A 447 -8.89 -9.02 1.45
C PRO A 447 -9.14 -9.15 2.95
N GLU A 448 -9.37 -10.38 3.43
CA GLU A 448 -9.61 -10.70 4.84
C GLU A 448 -8.30 -10.80 5.65
N GLY A 449 -7.15 -10.46 5.04
CA GLY A 449 -5.84 -10.47 5.71
C GLY A 449 -5.23 -11.88 5.85
N THR A 450 -5.64 -12.83 5.02
CA THR A 450 -5.14 -14.22 5.05
C THR A 450 -4.62 -14.66 3.69
N VAL A 451 -3.97 -15.82 3.62
CA VAL A 451 -3.63 -16.41 2.32
C VAL A 451 -4.90 -16.86 1.60
N SER A 452 -4.85 -16.90 0.26
CA SER A 452 -6.00 -17.38 -0.51
C SER A 452 -6.41 -18.80 -0.14
N ASN A 453 -7.71 -19.10 -0.23
CA ASN A 453 -8.23 -20.46 -0.05
C ASN A 453 -7.58 -21.46 -1.01
N LYS A 454 -7.17 -21.00 -2.20
CA LYS A 454 -6.40 -21.83 -3.14
C LYS A 454 -5.04 -22.22 -2.57
N CYS A 455 -4.34 -21.30 -1.91
CA CYS A 455 -3.05 -21.58 -1.28
C CYS A 455 -3.19 -22.58 -0.13
N LEU A 456 -4.25 -22.47 0.67
CA LEU A 456 -4.57 -23.44 1.73
C LEU A 456 -4.79 -24.84 1.14
N LYS A 457 -5.64 -24.96 0.12
CA LYS A 457 -5.88 -26.24 -0.58
C LYS A 457 -4.61 -26.81 -1.19
N SER A 458 -3.72 -25.98 -1.74
CA SER A 458 -2.42 -26.43 -2.24
C SER A 458 -1.55 -27.04 -1.14
N LEU A 459 -1.54 -26.46 0.08
CA LEU A 459 -0.81 -27.03 1.21
C LEU A 459 -1.42 -28.36 1.68
N GLU A 460 -2.75 -28.50 1.68
CA GLU A 460 -3.41 -29.78 1.99
C GLU A 460 -3.05 -30.87 0.98
N LEU A 461 -3.05 -30.53 -0.31
CA LEU A 461 -2.63 -31.44 -1.37
C LEU A 461 -1.16 -31.83 -1.21
N LEU A 462 -0.29 -30.88 -0.90
CA LEU A 462 1.14 -31.11 -0.68
C LEU A 462 1.36 -32.08 0.48
N LYS A 463 0.70 -31.86 1.62
CA LYS A 463 0.73 -32.76 2.78
C LYS A 463 0.32 -34.19 2.40
N ARG A 464 -0.87 -34.35 1.82
CA ARG A 464 -1.40 -35.68 1.43
C ARG A 464 -0.48 -36.40 0.44
N SER A 465 0.10 -35.65 -0.50
CA SER A 465 0.98 -36.21 -1.53
C SER A 465 2.28 -36.75 -0.94
N ILE A 466 2.89 -36.04 0.00
CA ILE A 466 4.14 -36.47 0.64
C ILE A 466 3.89 -37.62 1.62
N GLU A 467 2.78 -37.62 2.35
CA GLU A 467 2.37 -38.75 3.20
C GLU A 467 2.13 -40.03 2.38
N SER A 468 1.46 -39.91 1.24
CA SER A 468 1.27 -41.02 0.30
C SER A 468 2.60 -41.51 -0.28
N LEU A 469 3.50 -40.59 -0.62
CA LEU A 469 4.83 -40.93 -1.13
C LEU A 469 5.67 -41.66 -0.09
N ASP A 470 5.65 -41.22 1.17
CA ASP A 470 6.32 -41.90 2.29
C ASP A 470 5.79 -43.32 2.50
N ALA A 471 4.46 -43.50 2.44
CA ALA A 471 3.84 -44.82 2.52
C ALA A 471 4.31 -45.74 1.37
N ASN A 472 4.35 -45.23 0.14
CA ASN A 472 4.82 -45.99 -1.03
C ASN A 472 6.32 -46.34 -0.94
N VAL A 473 7.15 -45.40 -0.49
CA VAL A 473 8.60 -45.64 -0.30
C VAL A 473 8.81 -46.71 0.78
N LYS A 474 8.07 -46.63 1.89
CA LYS A 474 8.11 -47.64 2.96
C LYS A 474 7.69 -49.02 2.45
N ASP A 475 6.57 -49.11 1.73
CA ASP A 475 6.09 -50.36 1.12
C ASP A 475 7.14 -50.97 0.19
N LEU A 476 7.72 -50.18 -0.71
CA LEU A 476 8.77 -50.65 -1.63
C LEU A 476 10.04 -51.07 -0.90
N SER A 477 10.41 -50.37 0.17
CA SER A 477 11.60 -50.69 0.97
C SER A 477 11.48 -51.98 1.78
N THR A 478 10.25 -52.53 1.95
CA THR A 478 10.07 -53.87 2.54
C THR A 478 10.62 -54.98 1.64
N LYS A 479 10.83 -54.71 0.34
CA LYS A 479 11.37 -55.67 -0.62
C LYS A 479 12.90 -55.67 -0.54
N PRO A 480 13.56 -56.84 -0.40
CA PRO A 480 15.01 -56.92 -0.32
C PRO A 480 15.67 -56.34 -1.58
N GLY A 481 16.64 -55.45 -1.39
CA GLY A 481 17.39 -54.77 -2.46
C GLY A 481 16.86 -53.39 -2.88
N PHE A 482 15.74 -52.91 -2.32
CA PHE A 482 15.15 -51.60 -2.64
C PHE A 482 15.32 -50.58 -1.50
N GLU A 483 16.56 -50.15 -1.23
CA GLU A 483 16.82 -49.03 -0.30
C GLU A 483 16.64 -47.68 -1.03
N LEU A 484 15.40 -47.21 -1.12
CA LEU A 484 15.05 -45.99 -1.85
C LEU A 484 15.34 -44.73 -1.01
N LYS A 485 16.35 -43.96 -1.42
CA LYS A 485 16.59 -42.61 -0.90
C LYS A 485 15.88 -41.59 -1.79
N LEU A 486 14.85 -40.96 -1.24
CA LEU A 486 14.09 -39.95 -1.97
C LEU A 486 14.84 -38.61 -1.96
N ASN A 487 15.05 -38.03 -3.14
CA ASN A 487 15.48 -36.64 -3.24
C ASN A 487 14.24 -35.72 -3.23
N LEU A 488 14.00 -35.01 -2.13
CA LEU A 488 12.85 -34.11 -2.00
C LEU A 488 12.87 -32.94 -3.00
N GLU A 489 14.04 -32.57 -3.53
CA GLU A 489 14.17 -31.53 -4.56
C GLU A 489 13.46 -31.91 -5.86
N SER A 490 13.32 -33.21 -6.15
CA SER A 490 12.62 -33.68 -7.36
C SER A 490 11.11 -33.43 -7.31
N LEU A 491 10.56 -33.10 -6.13
CA LEU A 491 9.14 -32.77 -5.95
C LEU A 491 8.81 -31.32 -6.32
N LEU A 492 9.82 -30.48 -6.57
CA LEU A 492 9.60 -29.11 -6.99
C LEU A 492 9.04 -29.05 -8.43
N THR A 493 8.13 -28.11 -8.66
CA THR A 493 7.47 -27.91 -9.97
C THR A 493 8.47 -27.67 -11.10
N LEU A 494 9.68 -27.20 -10.82
CA LEU A 494 10.73 -27.03 -11.82
C LEU A 494 11.08 -28.34 -12.55
N HIS A 495 11.05 -29.47 -11.84
CA HIS A 495 11.33 -30.77 -12.43
C HIS A 495 10.19 -31.21 -13.36
N VAL A 496 8.95 -30.97 -12.92
CA VAL A 496 7.71 -31.22 -13.69
C VAL A 496 7.63 -30.30 -14.91
N GLU A 497 7.97 -29.02 -14.78
CA GLU A 497 8.04 -28.04 -15.87
C GLU A 497 9.13 -28.41 -16.88
N ASN A 498 10.31 -28.84 -16.44
CA ASN A 498 11.36 -29.33 -17.33
C ASN A 498 10.91 -30.60 -18.07
N GLN A 499 10.27 -31.55 -17.39
CA GLN A 499 9.67 -32.72 -18.01
C GLN A 499 8.62 -32.34 -19.06
N HIS A 500 7.71 -31.41 -18.73
CA HIS A 500 6.70 -30.89 -19.66
C HIS A 500 7.35 -30.15 -20.84
N ALA A 501 8.38 -29.33 -20.61
CA ALA A 501 9.11 -28.64 -21.66
C ALA A 501 9.82 -29.63 -22.61
N VAL A 502 10.41 -30.71 -22.07
CA VAL A 502 10.99 -31.80 -22.87
C VAL A 502 9.92 -32.53 -23.69
N THR A 503 8.72 -32.72 -23.14
CA THR A 503 7.59 -33.29 -23.90
C THR A 503 7.18 -32.34 -25.01
N HIS A 504 6.97 -31.05 -24.70
CA HIS A 504 6.54 -30.04 -25.65
C HIS A 504 7.57 -29.75 -26.76
N PHE A 505 8.86 -30.00 -26.51
CA PHE A 505 9.88 -29.94 -27.57
C PHE A 505 9.64 -30.94 -28.71
N LYS A 506 9.01 -32.09 -28.42
CA LYS A 506 8.66 -33.09 -29.44
C LYS A 506 7.39 -32.71 -30.20
N ARG A 507 6.40 -32.09 -29.53
CA ARG A 507 5.17 -31.54 -30.14
C ARG A 507 4.56 -30.45 -29.26
N ASP A 508 4.07 -29.38 -29.88
CA ASP A 508 3.49 -28.24 -29.14
C ASP A 508 2.19 -28.59 -28.39
N THR A 509 1.37 -29.51 -28.91
CA THR A 509 0.08 -29.90 -28.30
C THR A 509 -0.12 -31.42 -28.33
N PHE A 510 -0.80 -31.95 -27.31
CA PHE A 510 -1.09 -33.37 -27.14
C PHE A 510 -2.54 -33.60 -26.77
N THR A 511 -3.12 -34.68 -27.27
CA THR A 511 -4.25 -35.31 -26.59
C THR A 511 -3.76 -36.00 -25.31
N MET A 512 -4.65 -36.20 -24.32
CA MET A 512 -4.31 -36.91 -23.07
C MET A 512 -3.72 -38.30 -23.33
N TYR A 513 -4.19 -38.99 -24.37
CA TYR A 513 -3.70 -40.32 -24.76
C TYR A 513 -2.27 -40.26 -25.32
N GLU A 514 -1.99 -39.32 -26.22
CA GLU A 514 -0.64 -39.14 -26.77
C GLU A 514 0.37 -38.74 -25.70
N TYR A 515 -0.04 -37.87 -24.77
CA TYR A 515 0.80 -37.49 -23.64
C TYR A 515 1.15 -38.71 -22.77
N ALA A 516 0.16 -39.57 -22.46
CA ALA A 516 0.37 -40.78 -21.67
C ALA A 516 1.34 -41.77 -22.35
N LEU A 517 1.25 -41.93 -23.67
CA LEU A 517 2.15 -42.84 -24.43
C LEU A 517 3.61 -42.38 -24.40
N ILE A 518 3.86 -41.08 -24.48
CA ILE A 518 5.23 -40.53 -24.55
C ILE A 518 5.81 -40.15 -23.19
N PHE A 519 5.00 -40.26 -22.12
CA PHE A 519 5.39 -39.82 -20.78
C PHE A 519 6.65 -40.54 -20.28
N GLY A 520 6.72 -41.87 -20.41
CA GLY A 520 7.88 -42.67 -20.00
C GLY A 520 9.17 -42.23 -20.71
N CYS A 521 9.15 -42.14 -22.04
CA CYS A 521 10.29 -41.68 -22.83
C CYS A 521 10.69 -40.23 -22.50
N SER A 522 9.73 -39.38 -22.16
CA SER A 522 10.00 -37.99 -21.78
C SER A 522 10.63 -37.87 -20.39
N ILE A 523 10.23 -38.74 -19.45
CA ILE A 523 10.91 -38.86 -18.15
C ILE A 523 12.36 -39.30 -18.37
N GLU A 524 12.60 -40.34 -19.17
CA GLU A 524 13.96 -40.81 -19.45
C GLU A 524 14.84 -39.72 -20.06
N GLU A 525 14.33 -38.99 -21.07
CA GLU A 525 15.05 -37.88 -21.70
C GLU A 525 15.28 -36.70 -20.75
N ALA A 526 14.31 -36.39 -19.89
CA ALA A 526 14.48 -35.37 -18.86
C ALA A 526 15.55 -35.78 -17.84
N VAL A 527 15.54 -37.04 -17.39
CA VAL A 527 16.56 -37.59 -16.49
C VAL A 527 17.94 -37.53 -17.15
N LYS A 528 18.10 -37.97 -18.41
CA LYS A 528 19.37 -37.90 -19.15
C LYS A 528 19.95 -36.48 -19.22
N ARG A 529 19.09 -35.46 -19.40
CA ARG A 529 19.51 -34.05 -19.47
C ARG A 529 19.94 -33.49 -18.12
N VAL A 530 19.39 -34.00 -17.01
CA VAL A 530 19.68 -33.52 -15.65
C VAL A 530 20.80 -34.32 -14.99
N SER A 531 20.96 -35.61 -15.34
CA SER A 531 22.05 -36.46 -14.88
C SER A 531 23.37 -36.08 -15.56
N LYS A 532 24.39 -35.71 -14.78
CA LYS A 532 25.75 -35.54 -15.28
C LYS A 532 26.34 -36.93 -15.55
N TRP A 533 26.23 -37.43 -16.78
CA TRP A 533 26.99 -38.59 -17.22
C TRP A 533 28.17 -38.15 -18.10
N ALA A 534 29.31 -38.85 -17.99
CA ALA A 534 30.43 -38.71 -18.89
C ALA A 534 30.47 -39.95 -19.79
N ALA A 535 30.31 -39.77 -21.11
CA ALA A 535 30.53 -40.83 -22.08
C ALA A 535 32.00 -40.79 -22.52
N HIS A 536 32.78 -41.82 -22.17
CA HIS A 536 34.06 -42.06 -22.82
C HIS A 536 33.81 -42.78 -24.14
N TYR A 537 33.83 -42.04 -25.24
CA TYR A 537 33.76 -42.62 -26.58
C TYR A 537 35.10 -43.29 -26.90
N TYR A 538 35.15 -44.62 -26.89
CA TYR A 538 36.20 -45.36 -27.57
C TYR A 538 35.84 -45.42 -29.06
N THR A 539 36.30 -44.44 -29.83
CA THR A 539 36.21 -44.52 -31.30
C THR A 539 37.27 -45.51 -31.78
N HIS A 540 36.85 -46.72 -32.15
CA HIS A 540 37.70 -47.63 -32.88
C HIS A 540 38.10 -46.97 -34.24
N PRO A 541 39.37 -47.04 -34.70
CA PRO A 541 39.86 -46.34 -35.89
C PRO A 541 39.16 -46.64 -37.22
N LYS A 542 38.21 -47.59 -37.25
CA LYS A 542 37.47 -48.01 -38.45
C LYS A 542 36.04 -47.46 -38.54
N SER A 543 35.65 -46.54 -37.68
CA SER A 543 34.30 -45.96 -37.63
C SER A 543 34.12 -44.86 -38.70
N TYR A 544 34.10 -45.22 -39.99
CA TYR A 544 33.81 -44.27 -41.08
C TYR A 544 32.34 -44.39 -41.50
N TYR A 545 31.56 -43.33 -41.33
CA TYR A 545 30.19 -43.25 -41.86
C TYR A 545 30.26 -42.89 -43.35
N LYS A 546 29.66 -43.72 -44.22
CA LYS A 546 29.54 -43.39 -45.65
C LYS A 546 28.54 -42.24 -45.83
N LEU A 547 28.96 -41.18 -46.52
CA LEU A 547 28.04 -40.14 -46.99
C LEU A 547 26.98 -40.75 -47.92
N PRO A 548 25.69 -40.36 -47.81
CA PRO A 548 24.67 -40.78 -48.76
C PRO A 548 24.98 -40.22 -50.15
N THR A 549 24.92 -41.08 -51.17
CA THR A 549 25.19 -40.72 -52.58
C THR A 549 23.95 -40.14 -53.28
N SER A 550 22.82 -40.02 -52.60
CA SER A 550 21.61 -39.37 -53.09
C SER A 550 21.55 -37.92 -52.62
N GLY A 551 21.31 -37.03 -53.60
CA GLY A 551 21.57 -35.59 -53.55
C GLY A 551 21.22 -34.87 -52.25
N ALA A 552 22.19 -34.07 -51.79
CA ALA A 552 21.98 -33.03 -50.81
C ALA A 552 20.77 -32.18 -51.23
N VAL A 553 19.72 -32.17 -50.41
CA VAL A 553 18.62 -31.24 -50.56
C VAL A 553 19.21 -29.83 -50.47
N SER A 554 19.15 -29.08 -51.58
CA SER A 554 19.46 -27.66 -51.60
C SER A 554 18.47 -26.95 -50.70
N LEU A 555 18.88 -26.64 -49.48
CA LEU A 555 18.13 -25.75 -48.59
C LEU A 555 17.92 -24.40 -49.31
N PRO A 556 16.70 -23.85 -49.34
CA PRO A 556 16.47 -22.55 -49.93
C PRO A 556 17.36 -21.52 -49.23
N ARG A 557 18.09 -20.71 -50.01
CA ARG A 557 18.87 -19.57 -49.49
C ARG A 557 17.89 -18.53 -48.92
N ILE A 558 17.60 -18.66 -47.62
CA ILE A 558 16.91 -17.62 -46.87
C ILE A 558 17.86 -16.43 -46.79
N ARG A 559 17.49 -15.31 -47.42
CA ARG A 559 18.18 -14.03 -47.19
C ARG A 559 17.83 -13.55 -45.79
N ILE A 560 18.71 -13.85 -44.83
CA ILE A 560 18.67 -13.24 -43.51
C ILE A 560 18.82 -11.72 -43.73
N PRO A 561 17.88 -10.87 -43.28
CA PRO A 561 18.06 -9.43 -43.33
C PRO A 561 19.35 -9.08 -42.60
N LYS A 562 20.25 -8.37 -43.27
CA LYS A 562 21.41 -7.81 -42.56
C LYS A 562 20.88 -6.85 -41.49
N PRO A 563 21.39 -6.91 -40.25
CA PRO A 563 21.00 -5.93 -39.22
C PRO A 563 21.24 -4.53 -39.77
N LEU A 564 20.33 -3.60 -39.44
CA LEU A 564 20.48 -2.19 -39.79
C LEU A 564 21.86 -1.69 -39.27
N PRO A 565 22.59 -0.87 -40.04
CA PRO A 565 23.98 -0.52 -39.76
C PRO A 565 24.16 0.41 -38.56
N GLN A 566 23.08 0.88 -37.93
CA GLN A 566 23.18 1.59 -36.66
C GLN A 566 23.35 0.59 -35.52
N ILE A 567 24.60 0.15 -35.38
CA ILE A 567 25.09 -0.47 -34.16
C ILE A 567 25.52 0.69 -33.26
N LEU A 568 24.83 0.88 -32.14
CA LEU A 568 25.27 1.78 -31.08
C LEU A 568 26.73 1.44 -30.76
N SER A 569 27.59 2.44 -30.68
CA SER A 569 28.97 2.24 -30.25
C SER A 569 28.98 1.61 -28.85
N ARG A 570 30.03 0.88 -28.50
CA ARG A 570 30.15 0.29 -27.16
C ARG A 570 30.04 1.34 -26.05
N ASN A 571 30.46 2.57 -26.32
CA ASN A 571 30.36 3.69 -25.39
C ASN A 571 28.92 4.21 -25.26
N GLU A 572 28.17 4.34 -26.36
CA GLU A 572 26.75 4.68 -26.30
C GLU A 572 25.92 3.55 -25.69
N GLU A 573 26.26 2.29 -25.96
CA GLU A 573 25.62 1.14 -25.32
C GLU A 573 25.93 1.11 -23.82
N ALA A 574 27.17 1.41 -23.42
CA ALA A 574 27.56 1.53 -22.02
C ALA A 574 26.86 2.71 -21.35
N GLN A 575 26.74 3.87 -22.01
CA GLN A 575 26.00 5.02 -21.53
C GLN A 575 24.50 4.74 -21.45
N MET A 576 23.91 4.03 -22.41
CA MET A 576 22.51 3.60 -22.38
C MET A 576 22.27 2.53 -21.30
N ARG A 577 23.21 1.62 -21.06
CA ARG A 577 23.17 0.65 -19.97
C ARG A 577 23.33 1.33 -18.62
N LEU A 578 24.22 2.31 -18.51
CA LEU A 578 24.44 3.14 -17.32
C LEU A 578 23.19 3.99 -17.05
N TRP A 579 22.62 4.61 -18.08
CA TRP A 579 21.38 5.36 -18.03
C TRP A 579 20.19 4.46 -17.68
N ALA A 580 20.05 3.27 -18.28
CA ALA A 580 18.99 2.32 -17.90
C ALA A 580 19.14 1.81 -16.46
N LYS A 581 20.39 1.62 -16.01
CA LYS A 581 20.72 1.21 -14.63
C LYS A 581 20.49 2.34 -13.63
N ARG A 582 20.68 3.61 -14.03
CA ARG A 582 20.57 4.83 -13.21
C ARG A 582 19.17 5.48 -13.27
N HIS A 583 18.46 5.32 -14.38
CA HIS A 583 17.26 6.09 -14.75
C HIS A 583 16.11 5.29 -15.38
N GLY A 584 16.18 3.95 -15.47
CA GLY A 584 15.25 3.20 -16.35
C GLY A 584 14.78 1.83 -15.87
N LYS A 585 15.05 1.41 -14.62
CA LYS A 585 14.50 0.13 -14.13
C LYS A 585 13.01 0.24 -13.84
N CYS A 586 12.17 0.04 -14.86
CA CYS A 586 10.80 -0.40 -14.68
C CYS A 586 10.80 -1.79 -14.00
N VAL A 587 9.81 -2.06 -13.15
CA VAL A 587 9.70 -3.34 -12.45
C VAL A 587 9.31 -4.42 -13.46
N ARG A 588 10.29 -5.10 -14.07
CA ARG A 588 10.07 -6.28 -14.92
C ARG A 588 9.32 -7.38 -14.15
N GLN A 589 8.10 -7.71 -14.55
CA GLN A 589 7.47 -8.97 -14.12
C GLN A 589 7.83 -10.06 -15.13
N ARG A 590 8.41 -11.15 -14.65
CA ARG A 590 8.62 -12.35 -15.44
C ARG A 590 7.28 -13.10 -15.47
N ASN A 591 6.67 -13.21 -16.64
CA ASN A 591 5.49 -14.06 -16.82
C ASN A 591 5.95 -15.52 -16.83
N VAL A 592 5.35 -16.37 -16.01
CA VAL A 592 5.58 -17.82 -15.92
C VAL A 592 5.42 -18.53 -17.27
N ARG A 593 4.66 -17.98 -18.22
CA ARG A 593 4.26 -18.66 -19.46
C ARG A 593 5.06 -18.33 -20.72
N GLN A 594 5.90 -17.29 -20.75
CA GLN A 594 6.49 -16.86 -22.03
C GLN A 594 7.92 -16.32 -22.01
N ASP A 595 8.57 -16.21 -20.84
CA ASP A 595 9.96 -15.71 -20.71
C ASP A 595 10.28 -14.40 -21.48
N ASN A 596 9.25 -13.67 -21.91
CA ASN A 596 9.33 -12.39 -22.60
C ASN A 596 8.92 -11.27 -21.63
N THR A 597 9.72 -10.22 -21.61
CA THR A 597 9.48 -9.02 -20.80
C THR A 597 8.36 -8.20 -21.41
N LYS A 598 7.23 -8.08 -20.70
CA LYS A 598 6.31 -6.95 -20.91
C LYS A 598 6.45 -6.00 -19.74
N ASP A 599 6.83 -4.75 -20.04
CA ASP A 599 6.68 -3.66 -19.10
C ASP A 599 5.18 -3.42 -18.88
N ARG A 600 4.72 -3.43 -17.62
CA ARG A 600 3.40 -2.86 -17.33
C ARG A 600 3.52 -1.35 -17.46
N ALA A 601 2.65 -0.75 -18.25
CA ALA A 601 2.37 0.69 -18.14
C ALA A 601 1.89 0.96 -16.70
N GLY A 602 2.54 1.87 -15.98
CA GLY A 602 2.09 2.35 -14.67
C GLY A 602 3.15 2.53 -13.58
N THR A 603 4.38 2.03 -13.74
CA THR A 603 5.47 2.32 -12.78
C THR A 603 6.48 3.28 -13.39
N LEU A 604 6.68 4.42 -12.73
CA LEU A 604 7.68 5.41 -13.12
C LEU A 604 9.11 4.84 -12.94
N PRO A 605 10.08 5.35 -13.72
CA PRO A 605 11.51 5.09 -13.53
C PRO A 605 12.05 5.36 -12.11
N ILE A 606 13.11 4.65 -11.69
CA ILE A 606 13.63 4.65 -10.31
C ILE A 606 14.16 6.01 -9.83
N ASN A 607 14.55 6.87 -10.76
CA ASN A 607 15.02 8.25 -10.64
C ASN A 607 13.88 9.29 -10.53
N LEU A 608 12.62 8.86 -10.57
CA LEU A 608 11.47 9.66 -10.14
C LEU A 608 11.08 9.33 -8.68
N TYR A 609 11.83 8.43 -8.04
CA TYR A 609 11.79 8.20 -6.61
C TYR A 609 12.96 8.93 -5.97
N GLU A 610 12.75 9.43 -4.75
CA GLU A 610 13.56 10.44 -4.08
C GLU A 610 13.47 11.84 -4.70
N CYS A 611 12.41 12.53 -4.31
CA CYS A 611 12.55 13.91 -3.86
C CYS A 611 12.13 13.93 -2.39
N GLU A 612 12.51 14.92 -1.58
CA GLU A 612 11.90 15.12 -0.26
C GLU A 612 10.44 15.56 -0.41
N THR A 613 9.57 15.27 0.58
CA THR A 613 8.18 15.72 0.49
C THR A 613 8.22 17.21 0.79
N THR A 614 7.62 18.01 -0.08
CA THR A 614 7.43 19.44 0.21
C THR A 614 6.59 19.54 1.45
N LEU A 615 7.22 19.92 2.57
CA LEU A 615 6.55 20.03 3.85
C LEU A 615 5.66 21.27 3.79
N ASN A 616 4.36 21.08 3.86
CA ASN A 616 3.37 22.15 3.85
C ASN A 616 2.41 21.91 5.02
N PRO A 617 2.69 22.46 6.22
CA PRO A 617 1.79 22.35 7.36
C PRO A 617 0.43 23.00 7.07
N LEU A 618 -0.66 22.31 7.44
CA LEU A 618 -2.02 22.84 7.39
C LEU A 618 -2.22 23.90 8.47
N ASN A 619 -2.81 25.04 8.09
CA ASN A 619 -3.27 26.04 9.06
C ASN A 619 -4.58 25.60 9.71
N LEU A 620 -4.51 25.13 10.95
CA LEU A 620 -5.68 24.65 11.69
C LEU A 620 -6.70 25.76 12.01
N LYS A 621 -6.30 27.04 11.99
CA LYS A 621 -7.23 28.16 12.21
C LYS A 621 -8.15 28.37 11.01
N GLU A 622 -7.62 28.33 9.79
CA GLU A 622 -8.44 28.44 8.56
C GLU A 622 -9.51 27.34 8.45
N LEU A 623 -9.22 26.14 8.96
CA LEU A 623 -10.19 25.04 9.02
C LEU A 623 -11.32 25.28 10.03
N LYS A 624 -11.10 26.16 11.03
CA LYS A 624 -12.07 26.53 12.08
C LYS A 624 -12.78 27.87 11.82
N ASP A 625 -12.12 28.82 11.16
CA ASP A 625 -12.54 30.23 10.99
C ASP A 625 -13.49 30.49 9.82
N LEU A 626 -13.84 29.47 9.02
CA LEU A 626 -14.93 29.55 8.03
C LEU A 626 -16.32 29.84 8.64
N SER A 627 -16.41 29.93 9.97
CA SER A 627 -17.63 30.25 10.72
C SER A 627 -17.92 31.75 10.87
N THR A 628 -17.02 32.64 10.47
CA THR A 628 -17.09 34.08 10.85
C THR A 628 -17.26 35.11 9.72
N GLU A 629 -17.20 34.75 8.43
CA GLU A 629 -17.19 35.75 7.35
C GLU A 629 -18.50 35.97 6.58
N HIS A 630 -19.65 35.48 7.04
CA HIS A 630 -20.94 35.74 6.35
C HIS A 630 -21.92 36.56 7.20
N SER A 631 -21.41 37.62 7.81
CA SER A 631 -22.24 38.73 8.31
C SER A 631 -21.48 40.05 8.24
N LYS A 632 -21.38 40.61 7.02
CA LYS A 632 -21.55 42.04 6.72
C LYS A 632 -21.41 42.24 5.21
N SER A 633 -22.50 42.69 4.61
CA SER A 633 -22.64 43.05 3.21
C SER A 633 -22.01 44.41 2.90
N SER A 634 -21.49 44.51 1.67
CA SER A 634 -21.58 45.64 0.73
C SER A 634 -21.13 47.03 1.18
N GLU A 635 -20.08 47.56 0.52
CA GLU A 635 -20.22 48.70 -0.40
C GLU A 635 -19.00 48.83 -1.34
N SER A 636 -19.31 49.33 -2.54
CA SER A 636 -18.57 49.69 -3.78
C SER A 636 -17.29 50.53 -3.59
N SER A 637 -16.36 50.77 -4.54
CA SER A 637 -16.29 50.66 -6.01
C SER A 637 -14.85 51.00 -6.49
N GLU A 638 -14.57 50.63 -7.75
CA GLU A 638 -13.74 51.35 -8.77
C GLU A 638 -12.19 51.21 -8.81
N ASP A 639 -11.76 50.43 -9.82
CA ASP A 639 -10.87 50.78 -10.96
C ASP A 639 -9.61 51.63 -10.76
N SER A 640 -8.43 51.08 -11.13
CA SER A 640 -7.77 51.34 -12.43
C SER A 640 -6.26 50.99 -12.44
N ASP A 641 -5.91 50.21 -13.46
CA ASP A 641 -4.73 50.22 -14.34
C ASP A 641 -3.27 50.52 -13.89
N SER A 642 -2.43 49.62 -14.43
CA SER A 642 -1.19 49.80 -15.21
C SER A 642 0.22 49.95 -14.58
N GLU A 643 1.08 49.09 -15.14
CA GLU A 643 2.47 49.31 -15.61
C GLU A 643 3.69 49.24 -14.67
N VAL A 644 4.42 48.12 -14.84
CA VAL A 644 5.83 48.02 -15.31
C VAL A 644 6.82 49.10 -14.88
N SER A 645 7.89 48.69 -14.17
CA SER A 645 9.28 48.85 -14.66
C SER A 645 10.31 48.15 -13.76
N CYS A 646 11.24 47.45 -14.42
CA CYS A 646 12.51 46.99 -13.88
C CYS A 646 13.61 48.02 -14.20
N SER A 647 14.53 48.24 -13.25
CA SER A 647 15.97 48.54 -13.42
C SER A 647 16.48 49.06 -12.06
N GLY A 648 17.72 48.88 -11.63
CA GLY A 648 18.93 48.46 -12.30
C GLY A 648 20.01 48.15 -11.27
N TRP A 649 21.19 47.85 -11.80
CA TRP A 649 22.32 47.16 -11.19
C TRP A 649 23.17 47.96 -10.20
N ASP A 650 23.76 47.20 -9.27
CA ASP A 650 25.10 47.22 -8.64
C ASP A 650 26.17 48.20 -9.19
N PRO A 651 27.18 48.65 -8.39
CA PRO A 651 28.30 47.75 -8.08
C PRO A 651 29.21 48.00 -6.83
N GLN A 652 29.86 46.89 -6.42
CA GLN A 652 31.31 46.70 -6.15
C GLN A 652 31.96 46.72 -4.73
N LEU A 653 32.78 45.67 -4.56
CA LEU A 653 34.12 45.55 -3.90
C LEU A 653 34.21 45.25 -2.39
N SER A 654 34.68 44.05 -2.03
CA SER A 654 36.10 43.71 -1.81
C SER A 654 36.24 42.32 -1.15
N GLY A 655 37.35 41.63 -1.44
CA GLY A 655 37.55 40.19 -1.22
C GLY A 655 38.16 39.79 0.12
N ASP A 656 38.28 38.48 0.33
CA ASP A 656 39.55 37.85 0.70
C ASP A 656 39.52 36.33 0.54
N HIS A 657 40.67 35.81 0.09
CA HIS A 657 41.00 34.41 -0.12
C HIS A 657 41.21 33.66 1.21
N GLN A 658 40.89 32.36 1.24
CA GLN A 658 41.79 31.35 1.81
C GLN A 658 41.63 29.98 1.15
N LEU A 659 42.78 29.31 1.04
CA LEU A 659 43.15 28.21 0.17
C LEU A 659 43.15 26.86 0.90
N GLN A 660 42.99 25.80 0.09
CA GLN A 660 43.58 24.45 0.23
C GLN A 660 43.09 23.50 1.34
N GLN A 661 42.61 22.31 0.94
CA GLN A 661 43.49 21.14 0.77
C GLN A 661 42.79 20.04 -0.04
N ARG A 662 43.50 19.57 -1.08
CA ARG A 662 43.27 18.30 -1.77
C ARG A 662 43.71 17.16 -0.85
N ASP A 663 43.13 15.98 -1.03
CA ASP A 663 43.91 14.74 -1.17
C ASP A 663 43.14 13.79 -2.08
N GLN A 664 43.71 13.61 -3.28
CA GLN A 664 43.51 12.46 -4.15
C GLN A 664 44.74 11.58 -3.95
N GLU A 665 44.53 10.29 -3.73
CA GLU A 665 45.48 9.21 -4.01
C GLU A 665 44.63 8.13 -4.70
N ASP A 666 44.76 7.92 -6.03
CA ASP A 666 45.80 7.12 -6.72
C ASP A 666 45.31 5.67 -6.90
N SER A 667 45.50 4.95 -8.01
CA SER A 667 46.09 5.22 -9.34
C SER A 667 46.08 3.88 -10.13
N PHE A 668 46.44 3.97 -11.42
CA PHE A 668 46.95 2.94 -12.35
C PHE A 668 45.95 2.09 -13.18
N SER A 669 46.15 1.85 -14.48
CA SER A 669 46.95 2.44 -15.60
C SER A 669 46.77 1.52 -16.84
N ILE A 670 47.39 1.92 -17.95
CA ILE A 670 47.71 1.21 -19.22
C ILE A 670 46.69 1.45 -20.33
N ASP A 671 47.05 1.84 -21.54
CA ASP A 671 48.13 2.65 -22.20
C ASP A 671 47.88 2.38 -23.72
N ASP A 672 48.58 3.15 -24.55
CA ASP A 672 48.78 3.04 -25.99
C ASP A 672 47.78 3.85 -26.86
N ASP A 673 48.12 5.09 -27.25
CA ASP A 673 49.14 5.53 -28.25
C ASP A 673 48.55 5.46 -29.67
N ASP A 674 48.27 6.60 -30.30
CA ASP A 674 49.11 7.31 -31.31
C ASP A 674 48.26 7.26 -32.61
N ASP A 675 48.23 8.16 -33.59
CA ASP A 675 48.88 9.41 -33.96
C ASP A 675 47.93 9.96 -35.08
N ASP A 676 47.56 11.23 -35.11
CA ASP A 676 48.27 12.38 -35.72
C ASP A 676 47.93 12.59 -37.22
N ASP A 677 48.09 13.84 -37.64
CA ASP A 677 47.94 14.48 -38.95
C ASP A 677 46.50 14.84 -39.42
N GLY A 678 46.18 16.09 -39.75
CA GLY A 678 47.00 17.28 -39.97
C GLY A 678 46.46 18.10 -41.15
N GLY A 679 46.42 19.44 -40.99
CA GLY A 679 46.44 20.45 -42.07
C GLY A 679 45.10 20.79 -42.75
N ASN A 680 44.61 22.03 -42.58
CA ASN A 680 44.81 23.21 -43.46
C ASN A 680 43.94 23.14 -44.74
N ASP A 681 43.23 24.15 -45.25
CA ASP A 681 43.40 25.60 -45.22
C ASP A 681 42.10 26.33 -45.68
N SER A 682 41.95 27.58 -45.22
CA SER A 682 41.45 28.82 -45.87
C SER A 682 40.10 28.86 -46.64
N GLU A 683 39.16 29.74 -46.22
CA GLU A 683 38.75 31.03 -46.86
C GLU A 683 38.01 30.84 -48.21
N ASP A 684 36.87 31.43 -48.56
CA ASP A 684 36.21 32.70 -48.21
C ASP A 684 34.78 32.70 -48.84
N GLY A 685 33.89 33.58 -48.36
CA GLY A 685 32.97 34.31 -49.25
C GLY A 685 31.47 33.91 -49.35
N ASP A 686 30.66 34.72 -48.67
CA ASP A 686 29.32 35.23 -49.06
C ASP A 686 28.03 34.38 -48.99
N ALA A 687 27.33 34.62 -47.88
CA ALA A 687 25.93 35.04 -47.74
C ALA A 687 24.85 34.51 -48.71
N ILE A 688 23.86 33.79 -48.16
CA ILE A 688 22.42 34.02 -48.40
C ILE A 688 21.60 33.52 -47.19
N VAL A 689 20.75 34.44 -46.74
CA VAL A 689 19.54 34.39 -45.91
C VAL A 689 18.98 33.02 -45.49
N ASP A 690 18.77 32.96 -44.18
CA ASP A 690 18.10 31.99 -43.33
C ASP A 690 16.73 31.52 -43.86
N ALA A 691 16.64 30.24 -44.23
CA ALA A 691 15.39 29.52 -44.50
C ALA A 691 15.59 28.01 -44.30
N SER A 692 15.55 27.52 -43.06
CA SER A 692 15.34 26.08 -42.80
C SER A 692 14.66 25.80 -41.47
N LEU A 693 13.41 26.25 -41.35
CA LEU A 693 12.47 25.82 -40.29
C LEU A 693 11.76 24.49 -40.61
N GLU A 694 12.22 23.69 -41.59
CA GLU A 694 11.44 22.54 -42.11
C GLU A 694 12.10 21.14 -41.99
N SER A 695 13.28 20.97 -41.41
CA SER A 695 13.96 19.66 -41.42
C SER A 695 13.86 18.83 -40.13
N LEU A 696 13.22 19.32 -39.06
CA LEU A 696 13.04 18.59 -37.80
C LEU A 696 11.62 18.06 -37.53
N GLU A 697 10.65 18.39 -38.39
CA GLU A 697 9.26 17.90 -38.25
C GLU A 697 8.99 16.53 -38.92
N THR A 698 9.95 15.94 -39.64
CA THR A 698 9.70 14.75 -40.48
C THR A 698 10.15 13.40 -39.92
N LEU A 699 10.22 13.25 -38.59
CA LEU A 699 10.37 11.92 -37.95
C LEU A 699 9.23 11.59 -36.99
N ILE A 700 8.00 11.87 -37.42
CA ILE A 700 6.78 11.32 -36.84
C ILE A 700 6.16 10.33 -37.84
N ARG A 701 6.44 9.04 -37.69
CA ARG A 701 5.58 7.99 -38.25
C ARG A 701 4.68 7.45 -37.14
N PRO A 702 3.35 7.39 -37.34
CA PRO A 702 2.42 6.86 -36.34
C PRO A 702 2.60 5.34 -36.20
N SER A 703 2.61 4.85 -34.96
CA SER A 703 2.32 3.43 -34.71
C SER A 703 0.84 3.17 -34.99
N ARG A 704 0.46 1.90 -35.27
CA ARG A 704 -0.91 1.44 -35.60
C ARG A 704 -2.01 1.78 -34.57
N PHE A 705 -1.71 2.50 -33.49
CA PHE A 705 -2.66 2.96 -32.47
C PHE A 705 -2.65 4.48 -32.18
N GLY A 706 -2.12 5.31 -33.09
CA GLY A 706 -2.49 6.73 -33.15
C GLY A 706 -2.21 7.60 -31.91
N ARG A 707 -1.07 7.43 -31.23
CA ARG A 707 -0.63 8.37 -30.17
C ARG A 707 0.70 9.03 -30.53
N SER A 708 0.71 10.37 -30.58
CA SER A 708 1.93 11.18 -30.64
C SER A 708 2.53 11.32 -29.24
N ARG A 709 3.85 11.21 -29.11
CA ARG A 709 4.58 11.57 -27.89
C ARG A 709 5.32 12.87 -28.14
N ARG A 710 5.06 13.90 -27.32
CA ARG A 710 5.84 15.13 -27.34
C ARG A 710 7.11 14.94 -26.50
N PHE A 711 8.25 15.38 -27.03
CA PHE A 711 9.45 15.57 -26.22
C PHE A 711 9.18 16.69 -25.21
N THR A 712 9.61 16.50 -23.96
CA THR A 712 9.55 17.56 -22.95
C THR A 712 10.76 18.48 -23.10
N GLY A 713 10.64 19.77 -22.76
CA GLY A 713 11.72 20.75 -22.92
C GLY A 713 13.04 20.37 -22.23
N ARG A 714 12.98 19.55 -21.16
CA ARG A 714 14.19 18.98 -20.52
C ARG A 714 14.97 18.01 -21.39
N MET A 715 14.31 17.31 -22.32
CA MET A 715 14.98 16.40 -23.25
C MET A 715 15.67 17.15 -24.39
N ALA A 716 15.13 18.29 -24.81
CA ALA A 716 15.78 19.16 -25.80
C ALA A 716 17.05 19.82 -25.23
N ALA A 717 16.97 20.31 -23.98
CA ALA A 717 18.10 20.97 -23.32
C ALA A 717 19.32 20.05 -23.09
N PHE A 718 19.11 18.74 -22.86
CA PHE A 718 20.20 17.79 -22.66
C PHE A 718 20.91 17.38 -23.96
N LEU A 719 20.17 17.35 -25.09
CA LEU A 719 20.76 17.08 -26.40
C LEU A 719 21.55 18.27 -26.93
N GLN A 720 21.23 19.49 -26.47
CA GLN A 720 21.98 20.70 -26.78
C GLN A 720 23.22 20.89 -25.90
N SER A 721 23.29 20.30 -24.71
CA SER A 721 24.46 20.39 -23.83
C SER A 721 25.58 19.40 -24.16
N GLY A 722 25.53 18.78 -25.35
CA GLY A 722 26.50 17.78 -25.83
C GLY A 722 27.00 18.06 -27.25
N MET A 723 26.95 19.33 -27.68
CA MET A 723 27.72 19.85 -28.80
C MET A 723 28.74 20.85 -28.28
#